data_AF-A0AAW0NNM1-F1
#
_entry.id   AF-A0AAW0NNM1-F1
#
_cell.length_a   1.000
_cell.length_b   1.000
_cell.length_c   1.000
_cell.angle_alpha   90.00
_cell.angle_beta   90.00
_cell.angle_gamma   90.00
#
_symmetry.space_group_name_H-M   'P 1'
#
loop_
_entity.id
_entity.type
_entity.pdbx_description
1 polymer ?
#
loop_
_entity_poly.entity_id
_entity_poly.type
_entity_poly.pdbx_seq_one_letter_code
_entity_poly.pdbx_strand_id
1 'polypeptide(L)'
;MRVNVVERQSSDVSRGDPQIPLELIFTLLHEQIVAYIKQQLQMFHRFLASDDPQCAQSGKEDQGNREAVLNLTLDFLKRMKHDHLAQRLSSISNPPTSIPSLSRFLLGHFLLLPNGIAKAGSPAPLNQIYTELYITVGSASEVNLDHEVRYIETVSRKPAYPEIAIMREDIFNTHPHSPEPVRTMLTKGVAGVGKTVLTQKFCLDWAEGRANQDIQLVFPFTFRELNVLRDTQFSLMGLLHHFFSECKDLSSLQEIQPASLCSHLDNHTPAAANQIPAEFVSMVTEVRGFTDPQKEQYFRKRFTDEWQATAVISHIKMSRSLYIMCHIPIFCWILSTVLLYVMESGDMDELPYNLTQMYVHFLVVQAKVKNVKYHEGSVVDLHWTPETRMMVLSLAKLAFEQLQKGNLIFYEYDLSECGLDIEEAARYSGVFTQVFREEPGLYQDKVYCFIHLSVQEFLAALHVHHTFFSSGQNLLAPTQFSENSQGDFYCSAVDQALLSTNGHLDLFLRFLLGLSLPTNQRLLQGLVTHTEGSSGADEKIVTYIHSKLNEGISADKGINLLQCLIELNNFQLVQQIQKHMIGGGHPKFESSAEWSAMSFLLLSSDSDLEEFDLRKYGGSEAALLKLLHVIKASTKASLHSCNLSRHCCAPLASVLISTTLTHLDLSNNPLQDSGVQLLCSGLSSAPCRLQSLIAFNTIQPLLLRDKLETAGVDCDLAEWILDYLTNRPQFVRARDCVSDLLTCSVGAPQGTVLAPFLFTLYTADFRHNADSCVLQKFSDDSAIIGFITDDNDAEYRGLTQDFVDWCQQNHLLLKAGKIKEMVVDFRRRHTIALPPVNIQGRDIERVNSYKYLGVHLNNKLDWTHNTDALYRKGQSRLYLLRRLRSFGVRGPLLRTFYDSVVASAILYGVACWSSSITERERKKLDKVIKKSSSVLGCPLDSVWEVGDRRVLARFTSMLDHESHPCRTPCLLWRADSVTD
;
A
#
# COMPACT_ATOMS: atom_id res chain seq x y z
N MET A 1 51.53 4.43 33.37
CA MET A 1 52.59 4.03 32.43
C MET A 1 52.50 4.96 31.22
N ARG A 2 53.62 5.57 30.82
CA ARG A 2 53.74 6.70 29.86
C ARG A 2 53.44 6.29 28.41
N VAL A 3 52.90 7.24 27.63
CA VAL A 3 53.40 7.84 26.34
C VAL A 3 52.24 8.71 25.82
N ASN A 4 52.24 10.02 26.05
CA ASN A 4 52.80 11.12 25.23
C ASN A 4 52.00 11.51 23.95
N VAL A 5 51.47 12.72 24.08
CA VAL A 5 50.88 13.70 23.16
C VAL A 5 51.65 13.91 21.86
N VAL A 6 50.93 14.11 20.74
CA VAL A 6 51.23 15.18 19.76
C VAL A 6 49.91 15.74 19.20
N GLU A 7 49.72 17.05 19.42
CA GLU A 7 48.68 17.92 18.88
C GLU A 7 48.84 18.13 17.36
N ARG A 8 47.74 18.43 16.66
CA ARG A 8 47.79 19.38 15.53
C ARG A 8 46.70 20.41 15.65
N GLN A 9 47.17 21.65 15.72
CA GLN A 9 46.47 22.91 15.82
C GLN A 9 45.58 23.15 14.59
N SER A 10 44.38 23.66 14.81
CA SER A 10 43.60 24.38 13.79
C SER A 10 43.77 25.88 14.02
N SER A 11 44.64 26.52 13.25
CA SER A 11 44.70 27.96 13.10
C SER A 11 43.78 28.41 11.97
N ASP A 12 42.92 29.40 12.26
CA ASP A 12 42.11 30.16 11.31
C ASP A 12 42.92 30.66 10.11
N VAL A 13 42.48 30.38 8.87
CA VAL A 13 42.61 31.29 7.71
C VAL A 13 41.41 31.11 6.75
N SER A 14 40.97 32.25 6.25
CA SER A 14 39.91 32.64 5.33
C SER A 14 39.67 31.83 4.04
N ARG A 15 38.43 32.00 3.53
CA ARG A 15 37.98 31.96 2.13
C ARG A 15 39.11 31.88 1.07
N GLY A 16 39.09 30.81 0.27
CA GLY A 16 39.86 30.67 -0.96
C GLY A 16 40.18 29.19 -1.23
N ASP A 17 39.76 28.70 -2.40
CA ASP A 17 40.10 27.37 -2.94
C ASP A 17 41.61 27.11 -2.90
N PRO A 18 42.12 25.97 -2.37
CA PRO A 18 43.47 25.53 -2.65
C PRO A 18 43.43 24.29 -3.53
N GLN A 19 43.91 24.42 -4.77
CA GLN A 19 44.29 23.28 -5.61
C GLN A 19 45.24 22.38 -4.80
N ILE A 20 44.80 21.15 -4.52
CA ILE A 20 45.66 20.13 -3.92
C ILE A 20 46.84 19.92 -4.89
N PRO A 21 48.11 20.02 -4.44
CA PRO A 21 49.26 19.81 -5.32
C PRO A 21 49.19 18.43 -5.96
N LEU A 22 49.40 18.37 -7.29
CA LEU A 22 49.30 17.13 -8.07
C LEU A 22 50.17 16.01 -7.48
N GLU A 23 51.34 16.35 -6.95
CA GLU A 23 52.24 15.40 -6.27
C GLU A 23 51.60 14.75 -5.04
N LEU A 24 50.80 15.49 -4.26
CA LEU A 24 50.11 14.94 -3.09
C LEU A 24 48.99 13.98 -3.53
N ILE A 25 48.30 14.31 -4.62
CA ILE A 25 47.27 13.45 -5.23
C ILE A 25 47.91 12.15 -5.74
N PHE A 26 49.01 12.24 -6.50
CA PHE A 26 49.68 11.05 -7.03
C PHE A 26 50.32 10.20 -5.94
N THR A 27 50.78 10.80 -4.84
CA THR A 27 51.29 10.05 -3.69
C THR A 27 50.16 9.28 -3.00
N LEU A 28 49.02 9.92 -2.74
CA LEU A 28 47.82 9.27 -2.19
C LEU A 28 47.25 8.19 -3.13
N LEU A 29 47.23 8.47 -4.44
CA LEU A 29 46.76 7.54 -5.46
C LEU A 29 47.68 6.31 -5.53
N HIS A 30 49.00 6.52 -5.49
CA HIS A 30 49.97 5.44 -5.45
C HIS A 30 49.82 4.57 -4.19
N GLU A 31 49.66 5.17 -3.02
CA GLU A 31 49.43 4.43 -1.77
C GLU A 31 48.13 3.61 -1.82
N GLN A 32 47.04 4.18 -2.35
CA GLN A 32 45.76 3.49 -2.48
C GLN A 32 45.80 2.36 -3.51
N ILE A 33 46.41 2.57 -4.68
CA ILE A 33 46.57 1.54 -5.73
C ILE A 33 47.44 0.40 -5.20
N VAL A 34 48.56 0.69 -4.53
CA VAL A 34 49.44 -0.33 -3.97
C VAL A 34 48.75 -1.11 -2.85
N ALA A 35 47.99 -0.45 -1.98
CA ALA A 35 47.22 -1.11 -0.94
C ALA A 35 46.17 -2.06 -1.54
N TYR A 36 45.43 -1.61 -2.56
CA TYR A 36 44.44 -2.41 -3.27
C TYR A 36 45.07 -3.63 -3.96
N ILE A 37 46.14 -3.43 -4.73
CA ILE A 37 46.83 -4.53 -5.43
C ILE A 37 47.39 -5.54 -4.40
N LYS A 38 47.96 -5.09 -3.29
CA LYS A 38 48.43 -6.00 -2.21
C LYS A 38 47.30 -6.83 -1.63
N GLN A 39 46.13 -6.23 -1.41
CA GLN A 39 44.97 -6.94 -0.89
C GLN A 39 44.47 -8.02 -1.88
N GLN A 40 44.41 -7.69 -3.17
CA GLN A 40 44.02 -8.66 -4.21
C GLN A 40 45.04 -9.80 -4.37
N LEU A 41 46.34 -9.49 -4.33
CA LEU A 41 47.40 -10.51 -4.38
C LEU A 41 47.38 -11.43 -3.16
N GLN A 42 47.06 -10.92 -1.96
CA GLN A 42 46.89 -11.77 -0.77
C GLN A 42 45.70 -12.73 -0.91
N MET A 43 44.62 -12.29 -1.55
CA MET A 43 43.48 -13.16 -1.86
C MET A 43 43.86 -14.25 -2.88
N PHE A 44 44.53 -13.89 -3.98
CA PHE A 44 45.03 -14.88 -4.96
C PHE A 44 46.02 -15.86 -4.34
N HIS A 45 46.87 -15.41 -3.43
CA HIS A 45 47.76 -16.27 -2.66
C HIS A 45 47.00 -17.29 -1.82
N ARG A 46 45.92 -16.88 -1.12
CA ARG A 46 45.06 -17.83 -0.37
C ARG A 46 44.39 -18.84 -1.28
N PHE A 47 43.91 -18.42 -2.45
CA PHE A 47 43.30 -19.32 -3.44
C PHE A 47 44.31 -20.33 -3.99
N LEU A 48 45.54 -19.91 -4.29
CA LEU A 48 46.60 -20.81 -4.76
C LEU A 48 47.13 -21.74 -3.66
N ALA A 49 46.98 -21.38 -2.39
CA ALA A 49 47.48 -22.14 -1.24
C ALA A 49 46.47 -23.14 -0.63
N SER A 50 45.19 -23.11 -1.03
CA SER A 50 44.15 -24.03 -0.54
C SER A 50 43.62 -24.90 -1.67
N ASP A 51 43.47 -26.21 -1.45
CA ASP A 51 42.86 -27.14 -2.42
C ASP A 51 41.31 -27.16 -2.35
N ASP A 52 40.69 -26.14 -1.72
CA ASP A 52 39.24 -26.00 -1.59
C ASP A 52 38.70 -24.83 -2.46
N PRO A 53 37.87 -25.09 -3.50
CA PRO A 53 37.40 -24.07 -4.44
C PRO A 53 36.41 -23.04 -3.84
N GLN A 54 35.93 -23.22 -2.61
CA GLN A 54 34.97 -22.30 -1.98
C GLN A 54 35.60 -21.01 -1.40
N CYS A 55 36.93 -20.89 -1.37
CA CYS A 55 37.61 -19.77 -0.71
C CYS A 55 37.55 -18.42 -1.50
N ALA A 56 37.05 -18.40 -2.74
CA ALA A 56 37.15 -17.23 -3.64
C ALA A 56 35.92 -16.30 -3.69
N GLN A 57 34.82 -16.63 -2.99
CA GLN A 57 33.52 -15.95 -3.12
C GLN A 57 33.09 -15.12 -1.89
N SER A 58 34.03 -14.58 -1.10
CA SER A 58 33.68 -13.59 -0.06
C SER A 58 34.31 -12.23 -0.33
N GLY A 59 33.62 -11.39 -1.12
CA GLY A 59 33.97 -9.98 -1.31
C GLY A 59 33.04 -9.31 -2.32
N LYS A 60 32.09 -8.51 -1.82
CA LYS A 60 30.98 -7.88 -2.56
C LYS A 60 31.33 -6.61 -3.37
N GLU A 61 32.58 -6.33 -3.70
CA GLU A 61 32.93 -5.04 -4.36
C GLU A 61 33.87 -5.20 -5.57
N ASP A 62 33.43 -4.61 -6.70
CA ASP A 62 34.14 -4.29 -7.95
C ASP A 62 34.74 -5.44 -8.78
N GLN A 63 33.87 -6.11 -9.55
CA GLN A 63 34.23 -7.21 -10.44
C GLN A 63 35.11 -6.78 -11.63
N GLY A 64 34.93 -5.56 -12.17
CA GLY A 64 35.72 -5.05 -13.31
C GLY A 64 37.17 -4.70 -12.96
N ASN A 65 37.43 -4.15 -11.77
CA ASN A 65 38.79 -3.81 -11.32
C ASN A 65 39.60 -5.05 -10.93
N ARG A 66 38.93 -6.13 -10.51
CA ARG A 66 39.54 -7.42 -10.16
C ARG A 66 40.14 -8.14 -11.37
N GLU A 67 39.50 -8.06 -12.54
CA GLU A 67 39.96 -8.71 -13.77
C GLU A 67 41.28 -8.10 -14.29
N ALA A 68 41.45 -6.78 -14.18
CA ALA A 68 42.68 -6.10 -14.56
C ALA A 68 43.89 -6.55 -13.71
N VAL A 69 43.71 -6.65 -12.38
CA VAL A 69 44.77 -7.13 -11.47
C VAL A 69 45.04 -8.63 -11.66
N LEU A 70 44.01 -9.43 -11.96
CA LEU A 70 44.14 -10.85 -12.31
C LEU A 70 45.00 -11.03 -13.57
N ASN A 71 44.70 -10.31 -14.64
CA ASN A 71 45.46 -10.37 -15.90
C ASN A 71 46.92 -9.92 -15.74
N LEU A 72 47.15 -8.85 -14.97
CA LEU A 72 48.50 -8.40 -14.61
C LEU A 72 49.25 -9.47 -13.81
N THR A 73 48.59 -10.11 -12.85
CA THR A 73 49.17 -11.19 -12.04
C THR A 73 49.50 -12.42 -12.88
N LEU A 74 48.63 -12.80 -13.81
CA LEU A 74 48.86 -13.89 -14.77
C LEU A 74 50.07 -13.60 -15.66
N ASP A 75 50.20 -12.37 -16.18
CA ASP A 75 51.34 -11.99 -17.01
C ASP A 75 52.66 -12.02 -16.21
N PHE A 76 52.67 -11.49 -14.99
CA PHE A 76 53.85 -11.56 -14.12
C PHE A 76 54.21 -13.01 -13.73
N LEU A 77 53.25 -13.87 -13.40
CA LEU A 77 53.51 -15.28 -13.10
C LEU A 77 54.12 -16.02 -14.30
N LYS A 78 53.64 -15.75 -15.52
CA LYS A 78 54.22 -16.27 -16.77
C LYS A 78 55.64 -15.76 -16.99
N ARG A 79 55.89 -14.45 -16.79
CA ARG A 79 57.24 -13.87 -16.88
C ARG A 79 58.20 -14.44 -15.83
N MET A 80 57.70 -14.78 -14.65
CA MET A 80 58.45 -15.46 -13.59
C MET A 80 58.61 -16.98 -13.82
N LYS A 81 58.11 -17.53 -14.95
CA LYS A 81 58.16 -18.95 -15.33
C LYS A 81 57.39 -19.89 -14.37
N HIS A 82 56.34 -19.39 -13.73
CA HIS A 82 55.44 -20.18 -12.88
C HIS A 82 54.13 -20.50 -13.62
N ASP A 83 54.23 -21.17 -14.77
CA ASP A 83 53.10 -21.42 -15.68
C ASP A 83 51.97 -22.27 -15.05
N HIS A 84 52.32 -23.20 -14.16
CA HIS A 84 51.34 -24.02 -13.42
C HIS A 84 50.45 -23.18 -12.50
N LEU A 85 51.01 -22.16 -11.82
CA LEU A 85 50.24 -21.25 -10.97
C LEU A 85 49.38 -20.31 -11.82
N ALA A 86 49.89 -19.85 -12.96
CA ALA A 86 49.11 -19.06 -13.91
C ALA A 86 47.91 -19.85 -14.47
N GLN A 87 48.09 -21.14 -14.77
CA GLN A 87 47.00 -22.03 -15.19
C GLN A 87 45.95 -22.23 -14.09
N ARG A 88 46.36 -22.54 -12.85
CA ARG A 88 45.42 -22.65 -11.71
C ARG A 88 44.66 -21.35 -11.45
N LEU A 89 45.27 -20.18 -11.64
CA LEU A 89 44.61 -18.90 -11.42
C LEU A 89 43.67 -18.52 -12.60
N SER A 90 43.93 -19.02 -13.81
CA SER A 90 43.12 -18.76 -15.01
C SER A 90 41.75 -19.43 -15.01
N SER A 91 41.54 -20.49 -14.22
CA SER A 91 40.24 -21.16 -14.07
C SER A 91 39.19 -20.29 -13.36
N ILE A 92 39.60 -19.15 -12.76
CA ILE A 92 38.70 -18.12 -12.22
C ILE A 92 38.00 -17.33 -13.36
N SER A 93 38.55 -17.33 -14.58
CA SER A 93 38.19 -16.41 -15.67
C SER A 93 37.29 -16.98 -16.78
N ASN A 94 36.91 -18.26 -16.75
CA ASN A 94 36.12 -18.87 -17.83
C ASN A 94 34.68 -19.16 -17.39
N PRO A 95 33.72 -18.22 -17.54
CA PRO A 95 32.33 -18.61 -17.65
C PRO A 95 32.13 -19.46 -18.92
N PRO A 96 31.24 -20.47 -18.93
CA PRO A 96 31.03 -21.30 -20.11
C PRO A 96 30.59 -20.43 -21.30
N THR A 97 31.07 -20.78 -22.50
CA THR A 97 30.83 -20.11 -23.79
C THR A 97 29.35 -19.95 -24.18
N SER A 98 28.42 -20.53 -23.41
CA SER A 98 26.98 -20.51 -23.62
C SER A 98 26.25 -19.29 -23.04
N ILE A 99 26.79 -18.62 -22.02
CA ILE A 99 26.14 -17.46 -21.37
C ILE A 99 26.02 -16.25 -22.34
N PRO A 100 27.05 -15.88 -23.11
CA PRO A 100 26.94 -14.77 -24.08
C PRO A 100 25.92 -15.03 -25.19
N SER A 101 25.76 -16.29 -25.63
CA SER A 101 24.80 -16.67 -26.67
C SER A 101 23.36 -16.58 -26.17
N LEU A 102 23.08 -17.09 -24.97
CA LEU A 102 21.76 -17.00 -24.33
C LEU A 102 21.39 -15.54 -24.00
N SER A 103 22.31 -14.76 -23.44
CA SER A 103 22.11 -13.32 -23.21
C SER A 103 21.80 -12.59 -24.53
N ARG A 104 22.54 -12.86 -25.61
CA ARG A 104 22.29 -12.25 -26.92
C ARG A 104 20.92 -12.64 -27.51
N PHE A 105 20.50 -13.89 -27.34
CA PHE A 105 19.16 -14.35 -27.72
C PHE A 105 18.08 -13.58 -26.96
N LEU A 106 18.17 -13.50 -25.63
CA LEU A 106 17.21 -12.78 -24.79
C LEU A 106 17.18 -11.27 -25.09
N LEU A 107 18.34 -10.65 -25.35
CA LEU A 107 18.45 -9.27 -25.82
C LEU A 107 17.72 -9.09 -27.15
N GLY A 108 17.93 -9.96 -28.12
CA GLY A 108 17.23 -9.89 -29.41
C GLY A 108 15.70 -10.06 -29.28
N HIS A 109 15.26 -10.90 -28.34
CA HIS A 109 13.86 -11.29 -28.20
C HIS A 109 13.02 -10.30 -27.35
N PHE A 110 13.60 -9.68 -26.33
CA PHE A 110 12.86 -8.85 -25.34
C PHE A 110 13.20 -7.36 -25.36
N LEU A 111 14.23 -6.92 -26.11
CA LEU A 111 14.61 -5.50 -26.19
C LEU A 111 13.52 -4.63 -26.83
N LEU A 112 12.72 -5.19 -27.73
CA LEU A 112 11.64 -4.49 -28.44
C LEU A 112 10.31 -5.19 -28.15
N LEU A 113 9.28 -4.45 -27.73
CA LEU A 113 7.93 -5.01 -27.69
C LEU A 113 7.46 -5.34 -29.12
N PRO A 114 6.69 -6.44 -29.31
CA PRO A 114 6.06 -6.72 -30.59
C PRO A 114 5.27 -5.50 -31.09
N ASN A 115 5.29 -5.30 -32.41
CA ASN A 115 4.76 -4.14 -33.16
C ASN A 115 3.27 -3.76 -32.89
N GLY A 116 2.57 -4.44 -31.97
CA GLY A 116 1.22 -4.11 -31.54
C GLY A 116 1.14 -2.98 -30.50
N ILE A 117 2.16 -2.77 -29.67
CA ILE A 117 2.09 -1.81 -28.53
C ILE A 117 2.82 -0.48 -28.82
N ALA A 118 3.84 -0.52 -29.68
CA ALA A 118 4.63 0.66 -30.02
C ALA A 118 3.88 1.57 -31.02
N LYS A 119 4.24 2.87 -30.99
CA LYS A 119 3.76 3.90 -31.92
C LYS A 119 3.76 3.34 -33.35
N ALA A 120 2.69 3.56 -34.11
CA ALA A 120 2.63 3.14 -35.50
C ALA A 120 3.92 3.56 -36.23
N GLY A 121 4.79 2.58 -36.51
CA GLY A 121 6.01 2.77 -37.30
C GLY A 121 7.37 2.73 -36.59
N SER A 122 7.50 2.64 -35.25
CA SER A 122 8.83 2.40 -34.64
C SER A 122 8.77 1.61 -33.33
N PRO A 123 9.54 0.51 -33.18
CA PRO A 123 9.61 -0.24 -31.93
C PRO A 123 10.42 0.56 -30.90
N ALA A 124 9.76 0.99 -29.82
CA ALA A 124 10.44 1.64 -28.71
C ALA A 124 11.09 0.58 -27.80
N PRO A 125 12.33 0.78 -27.32
CA PRO A 125 12.97 -0.14 -26.39
C PRO A 125 12.12 -0.34 -25.13
N LEU A 126 11.97 -1.59 -24.67
CA LEU A 126 11.16 -1.92 -23.49
C LEU A 126 11.56 -1.06 -22.27
N ASN A 127 12.84 -0.77 -22.11
CA ASN A 127 13.35 0.08 -21.02
C ASN A 127 12.83 1.53 -21.03
N GLN A 128 12.48 2.08 -22.20
CA GLN A 128 11.97 3.45 -22.31
C GLN A 128 10.48 3.56 -21.96
N ILE A 129 9.73 2.49 -22.22
CA ILE A 129 8.27 2.45 -22.06
C ILE A 129 7.82 1.72 -20.79
N TYR A 130 8.68 0.89 -20.22
CA TYR A 130 8.38 0.14 -19.00
C TYR A 130 8.19 1.10 -17.82
N THR A 131 7.06 0.96 -17.14
CA THR A 131 6.75 1.61 -15.87
C THR A 131 6.73 0.54 -14.79
N GLU A 132 7.37 0.81 -13.66
CA GLU A 132 7.43 -0.16 -12.57
C GLU A 132 6.04 -0.57 -12.12
N LEU A 133 5.86 -1.87 -11.89
CA LEU A 133 4.62 -2.45 -11.39
C LEU A 133 4.65 -2.52 -9.88
N TYR A 134 3.49 -2.34 -9.24
CA TYR A 134 3.36 -2.56 -7.81
C TYR A 134 3.20 -4.07 -7.52
N ILE A 135 4.19 -4.66 -6.86
CA ILE A 135 4.29 -6.08 -6.56
C ILE A 135 4.34 -6.27 -5.05
N THR A 136 3.61 -7.25 -4.54
CA THR A 136 3.49 -7.49 -3.09
C THR A 136 3.62 -8.96 -2.74
N VAL A 137 4.03 -9.24 -1.50
CA VAL A 137 4.00 -10.61 -0.97
C VAL A 137 2.53 -11.03 -0.77
N GLY A 138 2.11 -12.09 -1.46
CA GLY A 138 0.74 -12.63 -1.38
C GLY A 138 0.58 -13.67 -0.27
N SER A 139 -0.65 -13.90 0.20
CA SER A 139 -1.00 -15.03 1.08
C SER A 139 -1.51 -16.22 0.26
N ALA A 140 -1.38 -17.44 0.80
CA ALA A 140 -1.84 -18.67 0.16
C ALA A 140 -3.39 -18.85 0.18
N SER A 141 -4.14 -17.87 0.69
CA SER A 141 -5.59 -17.98 0.97
C SER A 141 -6.47 -17.34 -0.12
N GLU A 142 -7.45 -18.14 -0.54
CA GLU A 142 -8.65 -17.91 -1.40
C GLU A 142 -8.47 -17.40 -2.84
N VAL A 143 -9.13 -18.12 -3.76
CA VAL A 143 -9.29 -17.74 -5.17
C VAL A 143 -10.27 -16.59 -5.25
N ASN A 144 -9.85 -15.42 -5.76
CA ASN A 144 -10.84 -14.47 -6.23
C ASN A 144 -11.43 -15.02 -7.55
N LEU A 145 -12.69 -15.47 -7.49
CA LEU A 145 -13.45 -15.97 -8.63
C LEU A 145 -14.26 -14.87 -9.32
N ASP A 146 -14.23 -13.64 -8.80
CA ASP A 146 -14.91 -12.50 -9.41
C ASP A 146 -14.30 -12.13 -10.75
N HIS A 147 -15.15 -11.58 -11.61
CA HIS A 147 -14.72 -11.01 -12.87
C HIS A 147 -13.68 -9.91 -12.65
N GLU A 148 -12.76 -9.78 -13.61
CA GLU A 148 -11.61 -8.88 -13.55
C GLU A 148 -11.98 -7.44 -13.22
N VAL A 149 -13.08 -6.94 -13.77
CA VAL A 149 -13.54 -5.57 -13.48
C VAL A 149 -13.90 -5.36 -12.01
N ARG A 150 -14.57 -6.34 -11.37
CA ARG A 150 -14.87 -6.28 -9.93
C ARG A 150 -13.60 -6.32 -9.09
N TYR A 151 -12.61 -7.13 -9.51
CA TYR A 151 -11.30 -7.17 -8.87
C TYR A 151 -10.59 -5.81 -8.98
N ILE A 152 -10.52 -5.20 -10.18
CA ILE A 152 -9.87 -3.90 -10.38
C ILE A 152 -10.51 -2.84 -9.49
N GLU A 153 -11.83 -2.77 -9.48
CA GLU A 153 -12.58 -1.79 -8.67
C GLU A 153 -12.33 -1.98 -7.17
N THR A 154 -12.02 -3.20 -6.75
CA THR A 154 -11.67 -3.54 -5.37
C THR A 154 -10.21 -3.21 -5.05
N VAL A 155 -9.27 -3.54 -5.93
CA VAL A 155 -7.82 -3.44 -5.72
C VAL A 155 -7.24 -2.06 -6.07
N SER A 156 -7.93 -1.26 -6.90
CA SER A 156 -7.59 0.16 -7.10
C SER A 156 -7.76 1.00 -5.84
N ARG A 157 -8.28 0.42 -4.74
CA ARG A 157 -8.42 1.04 -3.43
C ARG A 157 -7.13 0.79 -2.64
N LYS A 158 -6.61 1.80 -1.93
CA LYS A 158 -5.38 1.63 -1.13
C LYS A 158 -5.51 0.44 -0.16
N PRO A 159 -4.53 -0.47 -0.12
CA PRO A 159 -4.48 -1.45 0.93
C PRO A 159 -4.26 -0.76 2.29
N ALA A 160 -5.00 -1.24 3.27
CA ALA A 160 -5.02 -0.81 4.67
C ALA A 160 -3.66 -0.80 5.40
N TYR A 161 -2.68 -1.53 4.87
CA TYR A 161 -1.36 -1.70 5.44
C TYR A 161 -0.30 -1.46 4.36
N PRO A 162 0.95 -1.13 4.75
CA PRO A 162 2.08 -1.32 3.87
C PRO A 162 2.16 -2.82 3.54
N GLU A 163 1.55 -3.21 2.42
CA GLU A 163 1.89 -4.46 1.76
C GLU A 163 3.41 -4.45 1.60
N ILE A 164 4.06 -5.59 1.87
CA ILE A 164 5.51 -5.68 1.70
C ILE A 164 5.74 -5.59 0.20
N ALA A 165 6.01 -4.37 -0.24
CA ALA A 165 6.33 -4.06 -1.62
C ALA A 165 7.65 -4.75 -1.93
N ILE A 166 7.63 -5.61 -2.94
CA ILE A 166 8.81 -6.30 -3.43
C ILE A 166 9.27 -5.52 -4.64
N MET A 167 10.51 -5.01 -4.57
CA MET A 167 11.15 -4.48 -5.78
C MET A 167 11.45 -5.65 -6.70
N ARG A 168 11.37 -5.44 -8.01
CA ARG A 168 11.58 -6.50 -9.00
C ARG A 168 12.96 -7.17 -8.87
N GLU A 169 13.95 -6.42 -8.42
CA GLU A 169 15.32 -6.88 -8.15
C GLU A 169 15.42 -7.76 -6.89
N ASP A 170 14.42 -7.72 -6.01
CA ASP A 170 14.38 -8.44 -4.74
C ASP A 170 13.46 -9.67 -4.75
N ILE A 171 12.86 -10.01 -5.91
CA ILE A 171 11.85 -11.06 -6.04
C ILE A 171 12.33 -12.45 -5.54
N PHE A 172 13.63 -12.75 -5.64
CA PHE A 172 14.21 -14.02 -5.19
C PHE A 172 15.02 -13.91 -3.89
N ASN A 173 15.01 -12.75 -3.22
CA ASN A 173 15.77 -12.53 -1.98
C ASN A 173 15.08 -13.14 -0.75
N THR A 174 15.88 -13.52 0.26
CA THR A 174 15.38 -14.07 1.53
C THR A 174 14.61 -13.02 2.33
N HIS A 175 13.39 -13.33 2.77
CA HIS A 175 12.51 -12.41 3.49
C HIS A 175 12.51 -12.66 5.02
N PRO A 176 12.21 -11.63 5.85
CA PRO A 176 12.26 -11.74 7.32
C PRO A 176 11.35 -12.81 7.94
N HIS A 177 10.32 -13.24 7.20
CA HIS A 177 9.31 -14.20 7.64
C HIS A 177 9.51 -15.62 7.09
N SER A 178 10.48 -15.84 6.20
CA SER A 178 10.88 -17.16 5.70
C SER A 178 12.40 -17.22 5.50
N PRO A 179 13.14 -17.85 6.43
CA PRO A 179 14.60 -17.95 6.35
C PRO A 179 15.08 -19.00 5.33
N GLU A 180 14.18 -19.72 4.65
CA GLU A 180 14.53 -20.66 3.60
C GLU A 180 14.75 -19.97 2.25
N PRO A 181 15.71 -20.42 1.41
CA PRO A 181 15.93 -19.85 0.09
C PRO A 181 14.71 -20.09 -0.82
N VAL A 182 14.23 -19.03 -1.46
CA VAL A 182 13.08 -19.08 -2.39
C VAL A 182 13.49 -19.88 -3.63
N ARG A 183 12.90 -21.07 -3.82
CA ARG A 183 13.19 -21.95 -4.99
C ARG A 183 12.11 -21.89 -6.06
N THR A 184 10.88 -21.63 -5.66
CA THR A 184 9.70 -21.57 -6.54
C THR A 184 8.80 -20.43 -6.12
N MET A 185 8.54 -19.53 -7.05
CA MET A 185 7.77 -18.31 -6.83
C MET A 185 6.57 -18.29 -7.78
N LEU A 186 5.38 -18.07 -7.22
CA LEU A 186 4.13 -18.00 -7.97
C LEU A 186 3.63 -16.56 -8.00
N THR A 187 3.69 -15.93 -9.16
CA THR A 187 3.14 -14.58 -9.37
C THR A 187 1.68 -14.65 -9.80
N LYS A 188 0.78 -14.14 -8.96
CA LYS A 188 -0.66 -14.00 -9.24
C LYS A 188 -1.00 -12.57 -9.68
N GLY A 189 -2.16 -12.42 -10.33
CA GLY A 189 -2.71 -11.12 -10.73
C GLY A 189 -3.75 -11.27 -11.84
N VAL A 190 -4.59 -10.27 -12.02
CA VAL A 190 -5.61 -10.25 -13.09
C VAL A 190 -5.02 -10.20 -14.50
N ALA A 191 -5.84 -10.42 -15.52
CA ALA A 191 -5.38 -10.35 -16.91
C ALA A 191 -4.89 -8.92 -17.24
N GLY A 192 -4.01 -8.76 -18.24
CA GLY A 192 -3.50 -7.44 -18.61
C GLY A 192 -2.67 -6.66 -17.56
N VAL A 193 -2.55 -7.14 -16.32
CA VAL A 193 -1.91 -6.42 -15.18
C VAL A 193 -0.40 -6.25 -15.34
N GLY A 194 0.20 -6.94 -16.32
CA GLY A 194 1.62 -6.81 -16.65
C GLY A 194 2.50 -7.97 -16.21
N LYS A 195 1.95 -9.13 -15.83
CA LYS A 195 2.73 -10.34 -15.48
C LYS A 195 3.77 -10.71 -16.55
N THR A 196 3.33 -10.84 -17.80
CA THR A 196 4.23 -11.13 -18.92
C THR A 196 5.27 -10.03 -19.15
N VAL A 197 4.87 -8.76 -19.05
CA VAL A 197 5.79 -7.63 -19.23
C VAL A 197 6.84 -7.59 -18.11
N LEU A 198 6.45 -7.94 -16.88
CA LEU A 198 7.35 -8.08 -15.72
C LEU A 198 8.42 -9.15 -16.00
N THR A 199 8.01 -10.30 -16.51
CA THR A 199 8.90 -11.40 -16.88
C THR A 199 9.85 -11.01 -18.00
N GLN A 200 9.33 -10.38 -19.05
CA GLN A 200 10.16 -9.88 -20.16
C GLN A 200 11.20 -8.88 -19.65
N LYS A 201 10.80 -7.97 -18.75
CA LYS A 201 11.71 -7.00 -18.13
C LYS A 201 12.74 -7.66 -17.23
N PHE A 202 12.38 -8.71 -16.49
CA PHE A 202 13.30 -9.52 -15.69
C PHE A 202 14.37 -10.18 -16.56
N CYS A 203 13.96 -10.88 -17.62
CA CYS A 203 14.88 -11.52 -18.57
C CYS A 203 15.79 -10.50 -19.26
N LEU A 204 15.24 -9.36 -19.66
CA LEU A 204 15.99 -8.29 -20.30
C LEU A 204 17.07 -7.70 -19.37
N ASP A 205 16.76 -7.45 -18.10
CA ASP A 205 17.74 -6.91 -17.17
C ASP A 205 18.81 -7.89 -16.74
N TRP A 206 18.47 -9.19 -16.70
CA TRP A 206 19.46 -10.25 -16.57
C TRP A 206 20.39 -10.26 -17.78
N ALA A 207 19.84 -10.21 -19.00
CA ALA A 207 20.61 -10.27 -20.23
C ALA A 207 21.50 -9.02 -20.45
N GLU A 208 21.05 -7.85 -20.01
CA GLU A 208 21.83 -6.59 -20.02
C GLU A 208 22.84 -6.48 -18.86
N GLY A 209 22.89 -7.46 -17.95
CA GLY A 209 23.81 -7.45 -16.81
C GLY A 209 23.46 -6.45 -15.71
N ARG A 210 22.22 -5.95 -15.67
CA ARG A 210 21.80 -4.88 -14.73
C ARG A 210 21.27 -5.38 -13.39
N ALA A 211 20.62 -6.54 -13.36
CA ALA A 211 20.03 -7.13 -12.15
C ALA A 211 20.06 -8.66 -12.19
N ASN A 212 19.80 -9.31 -11.04
CA ASN A 212 19.64 -10.78 -10.89
C ASN A 212 20.84 -11.62 -11.37
N GLN A 213 22.06 -11.08 -11.26
CA GLN A 213 23.30 -11.75 -11.70
C GLN A 213 23.77 -12.88 -10.76
N ASP A 214 23.06 -13.08 -9.65
CA ASP A 214 23.14 -14.26 -8.79
C ASP A 214 22.60 -15.52 -9.48
N ILE A 215 21.76 -15.36 -10.51
CA ILE A 215 21.24 -16.45 -11.34
C ILE A 215 22.18 -16.68 -12.53
N GLN A 216 22.68 -17.92 -12.68
CA GLN A 216 23.65 -18.27 -13.73
C GLN A 216 23.00 -18.41 -15.11
N LEU A 217 21.79 -18.95 -15.19
CA LEU A 217 21.05 -19.16 -16.43
C LEU A 217 19.55 -18.87 -16.26
N VAL A 218 18.97 -18.15 -17.23
CA VAL A 218 17.53 -17.85 -17.27
C VAL A 218 16.92 -18.41 -18.56
N PHE A 219 15.93 -19.28 -18.42
CA PHE A 219 15.18 -19.85 -19.55
C PHE A 219 13.70 -19.49 -19.42
N PRO A 220 13.20 -18.50 -20.16
CA PRO A 220 11.79 -18.17 -20.14
C PRO A 220 10.97 -19.21 -20.93
N PHE A 221 9.96 -19.79 -20.29
CA PHE A 221 8.98 -20.64 -20.95
C PHE A 221 7.59 -20.04 -20.77
N THR A 222 6.69 -20.17 -21.74
CA THR A 222 5.28 -19.90 -21.50
C THR A 222 4.53 -21.20 -21.27
N PHE A 223 3.59 -21.24 -20.32
CA PHE A 223 2.72 -22.43 -20.16
C PHE A 223 1.91 -22.70 -21.43
N ARG A 224 1.64 -21.67 -22.24
CA ARG A 224 0.99 -21.81 -23.54
C ARG A 224 1.86 -22.60 -24.52
N GLU A 225 3.14 -22.31 -24.62
CA GLU A 225 4.10 -23.09 -25.43
C GLU A 225 4.27 -24.52 -24.91
N LEU A 226 4.36 -24.71 -23.60
CA LEU A 226 4.52 -26.04 -23.02
C LEU A 226 3.27 -26.91 -23.16
N ASN A 227 2.07 -26.33 -23.07
CA ASN A 227 0.81 -27.06 -23.19
C ASN A 227 0.59 -27.62 -24.61
N VAL A 228 1.22 -27.02 -25.62
CA VAL A 228 1.23 -27.55 -27.00
C VAL A 228 2.04 -28.86 -27.08
N LEU A 229 3.06 -29.02 -26.23
CA LEU A 229 3.91 -30.22 -26.17
C LEU A 229 3.38 -31.29 -25.19
N ARG A 230 2.18 -31.11 -24.62
CA ARG A 230 1.64 -31.96 -23.53
C ARG A 230 1.59 -33.46 -23.84
N ASP A 231 1.39 -33.80 -25.11
CA ASP A 231 1.21 -35.18 -25.59
C ASP A 231 2.54 -35.81 -26.06
N THR A 232 3.65 -35.07 -25.95
CA THR A 232 5.00 -35.46 -26.35
C THR A 232 5.95 -35.48 -25.15
N GLN A 233 6.73 -36.55 -24.99
CA GLN A 233 7.70 -36.65 -23.90
C GLN A 233 9.05 -36.01 -24.29
N PHE A 234 9.54 -35.11 -23.44
CA PHE A 234 10.85 -34.50 -23.57
C PHE A 234 11.71 -34.78 -22.33
N SER A 235 13.02 -34.94 -22.51
CA SER A 235 13.97 -34.70 -21.42
C SER A 235 14.15 -33.19 -21.23
N LEU A 236 14.60 -32.71 -20.06
CA LEU A 236 14.87 -31.27 -19.84
C LEU A 236 15.81 -30.71 -20.91
N MET A 237 16.85 -31.47 -21.26
CA MET A 237 17.79 -31.09 -22.31
C MET A 237 17.14 -31.08 -23.69
N GLY A 238 16.28 -32.06 -23.98
CA GLY A 238 15.48 -32.09 -25.21
C GLY A 238 14.55 -30.88 -25.33
N LEU A 239 13.94 -30.46 -24.22
CA LEU A 239 13.09 -29.28 -24.15
C LEU A 239 13.89 -27.98 -24.35
N LEU A 240 15.06 -27.85 -23.71
CA LEU A 240 15.94 -26.69 -23.89
C LEU A 240 16.48 -26.58 -25.31
N HIS A 241 16.91 -27.68 -25.93
CA HIS A 241 17.33 -27.67 -27.33
C HIS A 241 16.20 -27.40 -28.31
N HIS A 242 14.96 -27.72 -27.93
CA HIS A 242 13.78 -27.45 -28.72
C HIS A 242 13.49 -25.95 -28.78
N PHE A 243 13.42 -25.27 -27.62
CA PHE A 243 13.10 -23.83 -27.54
C PHE A 243 14.31 -22.89 -27.71
N PHE A 244 15.53 -23.37 -27.44
CA PHE A 244 16.77 -22.58 -27.47
C PHE A 244 17.80 -23.30 -28.32
N SER A 245 17.54 -23.36 -29.63
CA SER A 245 18.38 -24.11 -30.58
C SER A 245 19.83 -23.62 -30.66
N GLU A 246 20.07 -22.37 -30.29
CA GLU A 246 21.38 -21.70 -30.16
C GLU A 246 22.18 -22.21 -28.95
N CYS A 247 21.54 -22.96 -28.06
CA CYS A 247 22.14 -23.55 -26.87
C CYS A 247 22.50 -25.03 -27.05
N LYS A 248 22.59 -25.53 -28.29
CA LYS A 248 22.96 -26.92 -28.61
C LYS A 248 24.33 -27.36 -28.06
N ASP A 249 25.23 -26.42 -27.81
CA ASP A 249 26.57 -26.68 -27.27
C ASP A 249 26.62 -26.84 -25.73
N LEU A 250 25.48 -26.76 -25.01
CA LEU A 250 25.34 -26.93 -23.54
C LEU A 250 25.60 -28.37 -23.04
N SER A 251 26.58 -29.06 -23.60
CA SER A 251 26.97 -30.43 -23.23
C SER A 251 27.49 -30.58 -21.78
N SER A 252 27.75 -29.47 -21.06
CA SER A 252 28.31 -29.42 -19.70
C SER A 252 27.31 -29.09 -18.58
N LEU A 253 26.00 -29.14 -18.81
CA LEU A 253 24.98 -28.91 -17.77
C LEU A 253 25.05 -29.90 -16.57
N GLN A 254 25.85 -30.98 -16.66
CA GLN A 254 26.10 -31.89 -15.53
C GLN A 254 26.82 -31.23 -14.34
N GLU A 255 27.53 -30.11 -14.55
CA GLU A 255 28.25 -29.39 -13.48
C GLU A 255 27.45 -28.21 -12.89
N ILE A 256 26.29 -27.87 -13.46
CA ILE A 256 25.48 -26.74 -13.00
C ILE A 256 24.55 -27.23 -11.89
N GLN A 257 24.65 -26.63 -10.69
CA GLN A 257 23.73 -26.96 -9.61
C GLN A 257 22.29 -26.60 -10.02
N PRO A 258 21.28 -27.45 -9.75
CA PRO A 258 19.88 -27.17 -10.07
C PRO A 258 19.36 -25.84 -9.49
N ALA A 259 19.99 -25.33 -8.42
CA ALA A 259 19.68 -24.05 -7.80
C ALA A 259 20.03 -22.82 -8.66
N SER A 260 20.70 -23.00 -9.81
CA SER A 260 21.16 -21.92 -10.71
C SER A 260 20.25 -21.66 -11.91
N LEU A 261 19.12 -22.39 -12.00
CA LEU A 261 18.21 -22.41 -13.15
C LEU A 261 16.90 -21.70 -12.80
N CYS A 262 16.61 -20.56 -13.44
CA CYS A 262 15.31 -19.90 -13.33
C CYS A 262 14.45 -20.19 -14.56
N SER A 263 13.42 -21.02 -14.40
CA SER A 263 12.33 -21.19 -15.37
C SER A 263 11.16 -20.30 -14.96
N HIS A 264 10.90 -19.22 -15.70
CA HIS A 264 9.65 -18.49 -15.54
C HIS A 264 8.58 -19.16 -16.39
N LEU A 265 7.40 -19.40 -15.82
CA LEU A 265 6.28 -20.04 -16.49
C LEU A 265 5.09 -19.09 -16.53
N ASP A 266 4.87 -18.49 -17.70
CA ASP A 266 3.84 -17.48 -17.89
C ASP A 266 2.49 -18.16 -18.20
N ASN A 267 1.51 -18.04 -17.31
CA ASN A 267 0.05 -17.90 -17.54
C ASN A 267 -0.77 -18.43 -16.36
N HIS A 268 -1.64 -17.59 -15.79
CA HIS A 268 -3.11 -17.75 -15.77
C HIS A 268 -3.76 -16.71 -14.83
N THR A 269 -5.09 -16.63 -14.91
CA THR A 269 -5.97 -15.94 -13.96
C THR A 269 -5.78 -16.50 -12.54
N PRO A 270 -6.19 -15.77 -11.49
CA PRO A 270 -6.12 -16.25 -10.10
C PRO A 270 -6.71 -17.67 -9.91
N ALA A 271 -7.70 -18.05 -10.72
CA ALA A 271 -8.35 -19.36 -10.70
C ALA A 271 -7.41 -20.54 -11.02
N ALA A 272 -6.55 -20.44 -12.04
CA ALA A 272 -5.67 -21.56 -12.38
C ALA A 272 -4.41 -21.60 -11.49
N ALA A 273 -3.97 -20.45 -10.97
CA ALA A 273 -2.85 -20.39 -10.03
C ALA A 273 -3.10 -21.21 -8.74
N ASN A 274 -4.37 -21.41 -8.37
CA ASN A 274 -4.75 -22.21 -7.21
C ASN A 274 -4.89 -23.72 -7.50
N GLN A 275 -4.70 -24.14 -8.75
CA GLN A 275 -4.56 -25.56 -9.11
C GLN A 275 -3.13 -26.07 -8.85
N ILE A 276 -2.17 -25.17 -8.62
CA ILE A 276 -0.80 -25.52 -8.24
C ILE A 276 -0.79 -25.85 -6.74
N PRO A 277 -0.38 -27.06 -6.32
CA PRO A 277 -0.37 -27.43 -4.91
C PRO A 277 0.58 -26.54 -4.10
N ALA A 278 0.13 -26.08 -2.93
CA ALA A 278 0.87 -25.13 -2.09
C ALA A 278 2.24 -25.66 -1.63
N GLU A 279 2.40 -26.98 -1.53
CA GLU A 279 3.66 -27.66 -1.18
C GLU A 279 4.80 -27.42 -2.20
N PHE A 280 4.48 -27.06 -3.44
CA PHE A 280 5.46 -26.74 -4.47
C PHE A 280 5.77 -25.24 -4.59
N VAL A 281 5.14 -24.38 -3.78
CA VAL A 281 5.28 -22.92 -3.88
C VAL A 281 5.91 -22.38 -2.59
N SER A 282 7.19 -22.01 -2.67
CA SER A 282 7.90 -21.41 -1.53
C SER A 282 7.51 -19.94 -1.29
N MET A 283 7.05 -19.22 -2.31
CA MET A 283 6.58 -17.83 -2.18
C MET A 283 5.47 -17.52 -3.18
N VAL A 284 4.45 -16.81 -2.73
CA VAL A 284 3.41 -16.23 -3.61
C VAL A 284 3.64 -14.72 -3.67
N THR A 285 3.70 -14.18 -4.88
CA THR A 285 3.71 -12.74 -5.13
C THR A 285 2.46 -12.35 -5.89
N GLU A 286 2.01 -11.11 -5.75
CA GLU A 286 0.85 -10.60 -6.45
C GLU A 286 1.18 -9.28 -7.15
N VAL A 287 0.96 -9.24 -8.47
CA VAL A 287 1.06 -8.02 -9.28
C VAL A 287 -0.26 -7.28 -9.16
N ARG A 288 -0.21 -6.10 -8.55
CA ARG A 288 -1.37 -5.24 -8.36
C ARG A 288 -1.61 -4.31 -9.55
N GLY A 289 -0.57 -3.96 -10.31
CA GLY A 289 -0.69 -3.05 -11.47
C GLY A 289 -0.07 -1.70 -11.17
N PHE A 290 -0.68 -0.61 -11.65
CA PHE A 290 -0.19 0.76 -11.44
C PHE A 290 -0.87 1.45 -10.25
N THR A 291 -0.05 1.93 -9.33
CA THR A 291 -0.41 2.96 -8.34
C THR A 291 -0.65 4.30 -9.03
N ASP A 292 -1.31 5.24 -8.35
CA ASP A 292 -1.59 6.56 -8.92
C ASP A 292 -0.35 7.31 -9.45
N PRO A 293 0.81 7.33 -8.75
CA PRO A 293 2.03 7.88 -9.31
C PRO A 293 2.53 7.14 -10.57
N GLN A 294 2.40 5.80 -10.60
CA GLN A 294 2.80 4.98 -11.75
C GLN A 294 1.88 5.21 -12.96
N LYS A 295 0.56 5.43 -12.75
CA LYS A 295 -0.36 5.82 -13.83
C LYS A 295 0.13 7.10 -14.52
N GLU A 296 0.42 8.14 -13.75
CA GLU A 296 0.93 9.39 -14.31
C GLU A 296 2.29 9.22 -14.98
N GLN A 297 3.19 8.43 -14.37
CA GLN A 297 4.50 8.13 -14.96
C GLN A 297 4.36 7.45 -16.32
N TYR A 298 3.43 6.50 -16.45
CA TYR A 298 3.15 5.83 -17.72
C TYR A 298 2.72 6.83 -18.80
N PHE A 299 1.74 7.70 -18.51
CA PHE A 299 1.29 8.69 -19.49
C PHE A 299 2.39 9.72 -19.84
N ARG A 300 3.17 10.20 -18.87
CA ARG A 300 4.31 11.09 -19.14
C ARG A 300 5.40 10.44 -20.00
N LYS A 301 5.62 9.12 -19.87
CA LYS A 301 6.55 8.39 -20.76
C LYS A 301 5.98 8.20 -22.16
N ARG A 302 4.65 8.06 -22.29
CA ARG A 302 3.98 7.75 -23.55
C ARG A 302 3.80 8.97 -24.46
N PHE A 303 3.52 10.13 -23.86
CA PHE A 303 3.32 11.39 -24.56
C PHE A 303 4.61 12.22 -24.49
N THR A 304 5.17 12.57 -25.65
CA THR A 304 6.46 13.30 -25.73
C THR A 304 6.33 14.77 -25.35
N ASP A 305 5.12 15.33 -25.48
CA ASP A 305 4.81 16.71 -25.11
C ASP A 305 4.19 16.76 -23.71
N GLU A 306 4.78 17.55 -22.81
CA GLU A 306 4.37 17.63 -21.40
C GLU A 306 2.95 18.23 -21.25
N TRP A 307 2.54 19.11 -22.16
CA TRP A 307 1.19 19.66 -22.15
C TRP A 307 0.18 18.59 -22.57
N GLN A 308 0.47 17.80 -23.61
CA GLN A 308 -0.36 16.66 -24.00
C GLN A 308 -0.48 15.64 -22.87
N ALA A 309 0.64 15.29 -22.22
CA ALA A 309 0.65 14.38 -21.07
C ALA A 309 -0.23 14.91 -19.93
N THR A 310 -0.12 16.20 -19.61
CA THR A 310 -0.90 16.85 -18.55
C THR A 310 -2.39 16.91 -18.89
N ALA A 311 -2.74 17.24 -20.14
CA ALA A 311 -4.11 17.27 -20.62
C ALA A 311 -4.77 15.88 -20.56
N VAL A 312 -4.05 14.85 -20.99
CA VAL A 312 -4.48 13.44 -20.91
C VAL A 312 -4.70 13.04 -19.45
N ILE A 313 -3.72 13.26 -18.57
CA ILE A 313 -3.86 12.93 -17.15
C ILE A 313 -5.07 13.65 -16.53
N SER A 314 -5.26 14.94 -16.87
CA SER A 314 -6.40 15.72 -16.39
C SER A 314 -7.73 15.16 -16.88
N HIS A 315 -7.86 14.85 -18.18
CA HIS A 315 -9.06 14.28 -18.77
C HIS A 315 -9.44 12.94 -18.15
N ILE A 316 -8.45 12.06 -17.97
CA ILE A 316 -8.69 10.73 -17.38
C ILE A 316 -9.16 10.88 -15.93
N LYS A 317 -8.58 11.81 -15.16
CA LYS A 317 -9.01 12.09 -13.78
C LYS A 317 -10.42 12.68 -13.70
N MET A 318 -10.95 13.29 -14.76
CA MET A 318 -12.35 13.74 -14.81
C MET A 318 -13.33 12.57 -14.86
N SER A 319 -12.94 11.42 -15.43
CA SER A 319 -13.75 10.21 -15.50
C SER A 319 -13.22 9.13 -14.57
N ARG A 320 -13.85 8.98 -13.42
CA ARG A 320 -13.40 8.01 -12.40
C ARG A 320 -13.36 6.58 -12.93
N SER A 321 -14.34 6.17 -13.74
CA SER A 321 -14.35 4.84 -14.35
C SER A 321 -13.10 4.61 -15.20
N LEU A 322 -12.73 5.56 -16.07
CA LEU A 322 -11.52 5.46 -16.88
C LEU A 322 -10.25 5.45 -16.02
N TYR A 323 -10.20 6.27 -14.97
CA TYR A 323 -9.07 6.33 -14.05
C TYR A 323 -8.86 5.06 -13.20
N ILE A 324 -9.95 4.40 -12.78
CA ILE A 324 -9.90 3.11 -12.08
C ILE A 324 -9.36 2.03 -13.01
N MET A 325 -9.85 1.97 -14.26
CA MET A 325 -9.38 0.98 -15.24
C MET A 325 -7.89 1.12 -15.53
N CYS A 326 -7.33 2.34 -15.47
CA CYS A 326 -5.89 2.61 -15.60
C CYS A 326 -5.02 1.98 -14.51
N HIS A 327 -5.61 1.36 -13.48
CA HIS A 327 -4.86 0.50 -12.58
C HIS A 327 -4.23 -0.69 -13.30
N ILE A 328 -4.87 -1.20 -14.36
CA ILE A 328 -4.31 -2.22 -15.23
C ILE A 328 -3.59 -1.55 -16.42
N PRO A 329 -2.30 -1.85 -16.67
CA PRO A 329 -1.51 -1.23 -17.73
C PRO A 329 -2.10 -1.33 -19.14
N ILE A 330 -2.80 -2.42 -19.49
CA ILE A 330 -3.41 -2.57 -20.83
C ILE A 330 -4.45 -1.48 -21.11
N PHE A 331 -5.19 -1.02 -20.09
CA PHE A 331 -6.15 0.07 -20.26
C PHE A 331 -5.42 1.39 -20.47
N CYS A 332 -4.30 1.64 -19.79
CA CYS A 332 -3.47 2.81 -20.07
C CYS A 332 -2.97 2.81 -21.52
N TRP A 333 -2.66 1.64 -22.08
CA TRP A 333 -2.27 1.49 -23.48
C TRP A 333 -3.43 1.78 -24.46
N ILE A 334 -4.61 1.17 -24.25
CA ILE A 334 -5.81 1.41 -25.07
C ILE A 334 -6.14 2.91 -25.08
N LEU A 335 -6.20 3.50 -23.88
CA LEU A 335 -6.56 4.89 -23.64
C LEU A 335 -5.55 5.84 -24.28
N SER A 336 -4.25 5.57 -24.14
CA SER A 336 -3.21 6.38 -24.77
C SER A 336 -3.29 6.31 -26.29
N THR A 337 -3.62 5.15 -26.86
CA THR A 337 -3.75 4.97 -28.31
C THR A 337 -4.91 5.80 -28.86
N VAL A 338 -6.06 5.79 -28.18
CA VAL A 338 -7.23 6.59 -28.57
C VAL A 338 -6.95 8.08 -28.39
N LEU A 339 -6.50 8.49 -27.20
CA LEU A 339 -6.31 9.91 -26.90
C LEU A 339 -5.23 10.54 -27.77
N LEU A 340 -4.13 9.82 -28.05
CA LEU A 340 -3.11 10.30 -28.98
C LEU A 340 -3.70 10.56 -30.37
N TYR A 341 -4.51 9.64 -30.88
CA TYR A 341 -5.15 9.79 -32.19
C TYR A 341 -6.12 10.98 -32.23
N VAL A 342 -7.01 11.11 -31.24
CA VAL A 342 -8.00 12.21 -31.18
C VAL A 342 -7.32 13.57 -31.04
N MET A 343 -6.24 13.64 -30.26
CA MET A 343 -5.47 14.89 -30.10
C MET A 343 -4.69 15.26 -31.37
N GLU A 344 -4.19 14.27 -32.11
CA GLU A 344 -3.51 14.49 -33.40
C GLU A 344 -4.51 14.87 -34.51
N SER A 345 -5.77 14.42 -34.45
CA SER A 345 -6.81 14.78 -35.43
C SER A 345 -7.42 16.16 -35.21
N GLY A 346 -7.23 16.78 -34.03
CA GLY A 346 -7.74 18.11 -33.70
C GLY A 346 -9.18 18.14 -33.17
N ASP A 347 -9.84 16.99 -33.03
CA ASP A 347 -11.22 16.85 -32.52
C ASP A 347 -11.26 16.80 -30.98
N MET A 348 -10.80 17.86 -30.33
CA MET A 348 -10.77 17.94 -28.87
C MET A 348 -12.17 17.94 -28.23
N ASP A 349 -13.22 18.30 -28.99
CA ASP A 349 -14.61 18.33 -28.52
C ASP A 349 -15.27 16.93 -28.48
N GLU A 350 -14.62 15.89 -29.03
CA GLU A 350 -15.12 14.50 -29.06
C GLU A 350 -14.36 13.55 -28.11
N LEU A 351 -13.65 14.07 -27.11
CA LEU A 351 -12.90 13.21 -26.19
C LEU A 351 -13.84 12.24 -25.43
N PRO A 352 -13.58 10.92 -25.48
CA PRO A 352 -14.43 9.94 -24.83
C PRO A 352 -14.43 10.12 -23.32
N TYR A 353 -15.61 10.16 -22.71
CA TYR A 353 -15.77 10.42 -21.27
C TYR A 353 -16.32 9.23 -20.46
N ASN A 354 -16.89 8.21 -21.12
CA ASN A 354 -17.29 6.94 -20.51
C ASN A 354 -16.55 5.74 -21.16
N LEU A 355 -16.72 4.55 -20.60
CA LEU A 355 -15.95 3.38 -21.00
C LEU A 355 -16.37 2.91 -22.40
N THR A 356 -17.67 2.90 -22.68
CA THR A 356 -18.18 2.47 -23.99
C THR A 356 -17.69 3.37 -25.11
N GLN A 357 -17.72 4.70 -24.93
CA GLN A 357 -17.16 5.64 -25.90
C GLN A 357 -15.69 5.39 -26.14
N MET A 358 -14.91 5.19 -25.09
CA MET A 358 -13.49 4.91 -25.23
C MET A 358 -13.24 3.66 -26.11
N TYR A 359 -14.04 2.61 -25.96
CA TYR A 359 -13.94 1.41 -26.79
C TYR A 359 -14.50 1.58 -28.22
N VAL A 360 -15.53 2.40 -28.40
CA VAL A 360 -16.03 2.80 -29.73
C VAL A 360 -14.95 3.56 -30.48
N HIS A 361 -14.34 4.58 -29.87
CA HIS A 361 -13.22 5.30 -30.46
C HIS A 361 -12.02 4.37 -30.71
N PHE A 362 -11.71 3.46 -29.79
CA PHE A 362 -10.66 2.46 -30.00
C PHE A 362 -10.91 1.64 -31.27
N LEU A 363 -12.11 1.12 -31.47
CA LEU A 363 -12.46 0.36 -32.66
C LEU A 363 -12.37 1.21 -33.94
N VAL A 364 -12.83 2.46 -33.90
CA VAL A 364 -12.73 3.42 -35.02
C VAL A 364 -11.26 3.71 -35.36
N VAL A 365 -10.41 3.94 -34.36
CA VAL A 365 -8.97 4.17 -34.54
C VAL A 365 -8.31 2.96 -35.19
N GLN A 366 -8.63 1.74 -34.74
CA GLN A 366 -8.08 0.52 -35.35
C GLN A 366 -8.53 0.35 -36.81
N ALA A 367 -9.79 0.68 -37.12
CA ALA A 367 -10.31 0.67 -38.48
C ALA A 367 -9.60 1.71 -39.37
N LYS A 368 -9.40 2.94 -38.87
CA LYS A 368 -8.69 4.02 -39.61
C LYS A 368 -7.22 3.68 -39.83
N VAL A 369 -6.51 3.20 -38.80
CA VAL A 369 -5.09 2.81 -38.90
C VAL A 369 -4.90 1.69 -39.94
N LYS A 370 -5.84 0.74 -40.03
CA LYS A 370 -5.85 -0.26 -41.10
C LYS A 370 -6.00 0.41 -42.46
N ASN A 371 -7.01 1.25 -42.67
CA ASN A 371 -7.24 1.86 -43.98
C ASN A 371 -6.05 2.73 -44.46
N VAL A 372 -5.42 3.49 -43.55
CA VAL A 372 -4.26 4.35 -43.87
C VAL A 372 -3.01 3.54 -44.23
N LYS A 373 -2.76 2.41 -43.57
CA LYS A 373 -1.58 1.56 -43.85
C LYS A 373 -1.62 0.90 -45.23
N TYR A 374 -2.79 0.78 -45.88
CA TYR A 374 -2.97 -0.09 -47.05
C TYR A 374 -3.64 0.54 -48.26
N HIS A 375 -4.38 1.64 -48.11
CA HIS A 375 -4.95 2.37 -49.24
C HIS A 375 -4.16 3.66 -49.51
N GLU A 376 -3.14 3.57 -50.38
CA GLU A 376 -2.48 4.74 -50.94
C GLU A 376 -3.49 5.57 -51.75
N GLY A 377 -4.12 6.56 -51.11
CA GLY A 377 -4.67 7.72 -51.81
C GLY A 377 -6.19 7.87 -51.97
N SER A 378 -7.06 7.24 -51.17
CA SER A 378 -8.47 7.68 -51.14
C SER A 378 -8.71 8.73 -50.06
N VAL A 379 -8.79 9.98 -50.50
CA VAL A 379 -9.33 11.11 -49.75
C VAL A 379 -10.80 10.82 -49.37
N VAL A 380 -11.19 11.33 -48.20
CA VAL A 380 -12.49 11.29 -47.50
C VAL A 380 -12.57 10.25 -46.37
N ASP A 381 -12.79 10.80 -45.19
CA ASP A 381 -13.00 10.33 -43.81
C ASP A 381 -13.87 9.06 -43.58
N LEU A 382 -13.79 8.04 -44.43
CA LEU A 382 -14.56 6.80 -44.33
C LEU A 382 -13.72 5.70 -43.66
N HIS A 383 -13.89 5.54 -42.34
CA HIS A 383 -13.29 4.44 -41.58
C HIS A 383 -13.95 3.08 -41.86
N TRP A 384 -15.21 3.07 -42.34
CA TRP A 384 -15.96 1.85 -42.60
C TRP A 384 -16.05 1.48 -44.09
N THR A 385 -14.99 0.88 -44.64
CA THR A 385 -15.05 0.20 -45.95
C THR A 385 -15.86 -1.11 -45.84
N PRO A 386 -16.43 -1.65 -46.94
CA PRO A 386 -17.14 -2.94 -46.91
C PRO A 386 -16.31 -4.06 -46.28
N GLU A 387 -15.02 -4.13 -46.60
CA GLU A 387 -14.08 -5.15 -46.11
C GLU A 387 -13.85 -5.00 -44.60
N THR A 388 -13.62 -3.76 -44.13
CA THR A 388 -13.39 -3.50 -42.71
C THR A 388 -14.66 -3.71 -41.88
N ARG A 389 -15.86 -3.43 -42.42
CA ARG A 389 -17.13 -3.76 -41.77
C ARG A 389 -17.31 -5.27 -41.59
N MET A 390 -17.14 -6.03 -42.68
CA MET A 390 -17.28 -7.49 -42.66
C MET A 390 -16.31 -8.13 -41.65
N MET A 391 -15.06 -7.67 -41.64
CA MET A 391 -14.07 -8.13 -40.68
C MET A 391 -14.51 -7.87 -39.24
N VAL A 392 -14.90 -6.63 -38.91
CA VAL A 392 -15.28 -6.27 -37.54
C VAL A 392 -16.52 -7.03 -37.08
N LEU A 393 -17.54 -7.20 -37.93
CA LEU A 393 -18.73 -7.98 -37.59
C LEU A 393 -18.41 -9.46 -37.36
N SER A 394 -17.49 -10.03 -38.14
CA SER A 394 -17.04 -11.41 -37.99
C SER A 394 -16.24 -11.61 -36.71
N LEU A 395 -15.36 -10.65 -36.36
CA LEU A 395 -14.65 -10.65 -35.09
C LEU A 395 -15.60 -10.47 -33.90
N ALA A 396 -16.63 -9.64 -34.05
CA ALA A 396 -17.67 -9.43 -33.05
C ALA A 396 -18.46 -10.72 -32.77
N LYS A 397 -18.83 -11.44 -33.83
CA LYS A 397 -19.47 -12.76 -33.74
C LYS A 397 -18.58 -13.76 -33.00
N LEU A 398 -17.32 -13.89 -33.43
CA LEU A 398 -16.34 -14.77 -32.78
C LEU A 398 -16.18 -14.43 -31.30
N ALA A 399 -16.08 -13.15 -30.97
CA ALA A 399 -15.95 -12.69 -29.59
C ALA A 399 -17.12 -13.15 -28.71
N PHE A 400 -18.36 -13.05 -29.21
CA PHE A 400 -19.57 -13.52 -28.53
C PHE A 400 -19.57 -15.05 -28.33
N GLU A 401 -19.29 -15.82 -29.37
CA GLU A 401 -19.28 -17.28 -29.30
C GLU A 401 -18.21 -17.80 -28.31
N GLN A 402 -17.01 -17.22 -28.35
CA GLN A 402 -15.94 -17.61 -27.43
C GLN A 402 -16.22 -17.12 -26.00
N LEU A 403 -16.89 -15.97 -25.83
CA LEU A 403 -17.33 -15.50 -24.50
C LEU A 403 -18.35 -16.45 -23.88
N GLN A 404 -19.33 -16.94 -24.65
CA GLN A 404 -20.31 -17.94 -24.20
C GLN A 404 -19.66 -19.28 -23.81
N LYS A 405 -18.61 -19.69 -24.53
CA LYS A 405 -17.82 -20.90 -24.23
C LYS A 405 -16.88 -20.72 -23.04
N GLY A 406 -16.65 -19.49 -22.58
CA GLY A 406 -15.65 -19.17 -21.56
C GLY A 406 -14.21 -19.27 -22.06
N ASN A 407 -14.01 -19.21 -23.37
CA ASN A 407 -12.71 -19.36 -24.03
C ASN A 407 -12.02 -18.00 -24.20
N LEU A 408 -10.75 -17.93 -23.82
CA LEU A 408 -9.87 -16.78 -24.01
C LEU A 408 -8.92 -16.93 -25.21
N ILE A 409 -8.80 -18.15 -25.74
CA ILE A 409 -7.98 -18.49 -26.90
C ILE A 409 -8.85 -19.18 -27.94
N PHE A 410 -8.52 -19.00 -29.20
CA PHE A 410 -9.22 -19.58 -30.34
C PHE A 410 -8.22 -19.89 -31.47
N TYR A 411 -8.60 -20.78 -32.37
CA TYR A 411 -7.74 -21.35 -33.40
C TYR A 411 -8.05 -20.77 -34.79
N GLU A 412 -7.18 -21.08 -35.74
CA GLU A 412 -7.36 -20.78 -37.16
C GLU A 412 -8.72 -21.28 -37.71
N TYR A 413 -9.15 -22.46 -37.25
CA TYR A 413 -10.47 -23.00 -37.58
C TYR A 413 -11.62 -22.08 -37.12
N ASP A 414 -11.56 -21.54 -35.90
CA ASP A 414 -12.60 -20.64 -35.37
C ASP A 414 -12.69 -19.32 -36.18
N LEU A 415 -11.54 -18.82 -36.66
CA LEU A 415 -11.50 -17.66 -37.58
C LEU A 415 -12.18 -17.99 -38.91
N SER A 416 -11.89 -19.17 -39.47
CA SER A 416 -12.45 -19.61 -40.75
C SER A 416 -13.97 -19.88 -40.67
N GLU A 417 -14.48 -20.44 -39.56
CA GLU A 417 -15.92 -20.61 -39.32
C GLU A 417 -16.67 -19.27 -39.24
N CYS A 418 -15.98 -18.23 -38.77
CA CYS A 418 -16.51 -16.87 -38.74
C CYS A 418 -16.36 -16.13 -40.08
N GLY A 419 -15.78 -16.76 -41.11
CA GLY A 419 -15.60 -16.17 -42.43
C GLY A 419 -14.44 -15.17 -42.54
N LEU A 420 -13.45 -15.24 -41.65
CA LEU A 420 -12.26 -14.39 -41.68
C LEU A 420 -11.09 -15.10 -42.38
N ASP A 421 -10.44 -14.40 -43.30
CA ASP A 421 -9.15 -14.83 -43.85
C ASP A 421 -8.03 -14.61 -42.81
N ILE A 422 -7.16 -15.60 -42.68
CA ILE A 422 -6.10 -15.71 -41.68
C ILE A 422 -5.02 -14.64 -41.91
N GLU A 423 -4.73 -14.35 -43.18
CA GLU A 423 -3.80 -13.27 -43.53
C GLU A 423 -4.40 -11.89 -43.26
N GLU A 424 -5.70 -11.69 -43.49
CA GLU A 424 -6.40 -10.46 -43.11
C GLU A 424 -6.50 -10.28 -41.60
N ALA A 425 -6.72 -11.38 -40.88
CA ALA A 425 -6.79 -11.42 -39.44
C ALA A 425 -5.45 -11.01 -38.79
N ALA A 426 -4.33 -11.58 -39.24
CA ALA A 426 -2.99 -11.24 -38.75
C ALA A 426 -2.62 -9.75 -38.93
N ARG A 427 -3.25 -9.05 -39.89
CA ARG A 427 -3.03 -7.63 -40.18
C ARG A 427 -3.79 -6.69 -39.24
N TYR A 428 -4.76 -7.18 -38.47
CA TYR A 428 -5.56 -6.40 -37.50
C TYR A 428 -5.04 -6.55 -36.05
N SER A 429 -3.70 -6.45 -35.90
CA SER A 429 -2.95 -6.76 -34.69
C SER A 429 -3.26 -5.87 -33.46
N GLY A 430 -4.07 -4.83 -33.64
CA GLY A 430 -4.48 -3.93 -32.56
C GLY A 430 -5.69 -4.42 -31.76
N VAL A 431 -6.45 -5.40 -32.27
CA VAL A 431 -7.67 -5.92 -31.62
C VAL A 431 -7.48 -7.34 -31.09
N PHE A 432 -6.69 -8.15 -31.78
CA PHE A 432 -6.26 -9.47 -31.31
C PHE A 432 -4.83 -9.74 -31.77
N THR A 433 -4.16 -10.62 -31.04
CA THR A 433 -2.75 -10.96 -31.28
C THR A 433 -2.63 -12.45 -31.55
N GLN A 434 -1.85 -12.78 -32.58
CA GLN A 434 -1.39 -14.14 -32.80
C GLN A 434 -0.41 -14.51 -31.68
N VAL A 435 -0.67 -15.61 -30.99
CA VAL A 435 0.07 -16.04 -29.80
C VAL A 435 1.34 -16.82 -30.19
N PHE A 436 1.32 -17.55 -31.31
CA PHE A 436 2.45 -18.34 -31.79
C PHE A 436 3.00 -17.80 -33.12
N ARG A 437 4.31 -17.61 -33.23
CA ARG A 437 5.00 -17.55 -34.54
C ARG A 437 5.35 -18.97 -34.96
N GLU A 438 5.22 -19.29 -36.25
CA GLU A 438 5.66 -20.57 -36.80
C GLU A 438 7.14 -20.81 -36.44
N GLU A 439 7.40 -21.82 -35.60
CA GLU A 439 8.71 -22.43 -35.49
C GLU A 439 8.66 -23.85 -36.07
N PRO A 440 9.67 -24.23 -36.88
CA PRO A 440 9.61 -25.46 -37.64
C PRO A 440 9.74 -26.68 -36.72
N GLY A 441 8.68 -27.49 -36.59
CA GLY A 441 8.86 -28.86 -36.10
C GLY A 441 7.65 -29.67 -35.66
N LEU A 442 6.66 -29.12 -34.95
CA LEU A 442 5.70 -29.98 -34.22
C LEU A 442 4.22 -29.55 -34.21
N TYR A 443 3.89 -28.27 -34.43
CA TYR A 443 2.50 -27.80 -34.53
C TYR A 443 2.34 -26.81 -35.68
N GLN A 444 1.31 -27.00 -36.52
CA GLN A 444 1.04 -26.19 -37.72
C GLN A 444 -0.09 -25.17 -37.54
N ASP A 445 -0.89 -25.25 -36.47
CA ASP A 445 -2.09 -24.41 -36.32
C ASP A 445 -1.81 -23.11 -35.56
N LYS A 446 -2.17 -21.97 -36.16
CA LYS A 446 -2.02 -20.65 -35.53
C LYS A 446 -3.08 -20.48 -34.43
N VAL A 447 -2.66 -20.05 -33.24
CA VAL A 447 -3.55 -19.73 -32.11
C VAL A 447 -3.60 -18.23 -31.88
N TYR A 448 -4.78 -17.74 -31.57
CA TYR A 448 -5.11 -16.32 -31.43
C TYR A 448 -5.80 -16.06 -30.10
N CYS A 449 -5.66 -14.83 -29.60
CA CYS A 449 -6.47 -14.31 -28.50
C CYS A 449 -6.73 -12.82 -28.70
N PHE A 450 -7.84 -12.31 -28.18
CA PHE A 450 -8.05 -10.86 -28.07
C PHE A 450 -6.96 -10.26 -27.18
N ILE A 451 -6.59 -9.00 -27.44
CA ILE A 451 -5.54 -8.31 -26.65
C ILE A 451 -5.88 -8.22 -25.16
N HIS A 452 -7.19 -8.26 -24.84
CA HIS A 452 -7.72 -8.28 -23.50
C HIS A 452 -9.17 -8.79 -23.49
N LEU A 453 -9.63 -9.36 -22.37
CA LEU A 453 -11.01 -9.83 -22.20
C LEU A 453 -12.03 -8.70 -22.40
N SER A 454 -11.73 -7.48 -21.95
CA SER A 454 -12.60 -6.32 -22.18
C SER A 454 -12.85 -6.01 -23.67
N VAL A 455 -11.89 -6.28 -24.56
CA VAL A 455 -12.08 -6.12 -26.00
C VAL A 455 -12.99 -7.20 -26.55
N GLN A 456 -12.85 -8.43 -26.06
CA GLN A 456 -13.76 -9.54 -26.38
C GLN A 456 -15.19 -9.23 -25.92
N GLU A 457 -15.38 -8.75 -24.69
CA GLU A 457 -16.69 -8.38 -24.15
C GLU A 457 -17.33 -7.21 -24.90
N PHE A 458 -16.54 -6.20 -25.27
CA PHE A 458 -17.03 -5.07 -26.09
C PHE A 458 -17.49 -5.52 -27.48
N LEU A 459 -16.68 -6.33 -28.17
CA LEU A 459 -17.01 -6.87 -29.48
C LEU A 459 -18.21 -7.82 -29.42
N ALA A 460 -18.31 -8.63 -28.36
CA ALA A 460 -19.49 -9.46 -28.12
C ALA A 460 -20.75 -8.60 -27.94
N ALA A 461 -20.68 -7.52 -27.15
CA ALA A 461 -21.80 -6.59 -26.96
C ALA A 461 -22.21 -5.92 -28.29
N LEU A 462 -21.24 -5.53 -29.11
CA LEU A 462 -21.47 -5.01 -30.45
C LEU A 462 -22.18 -6.01 -31.35
N HIS A 463 -21.79 -7.30 -31.31
CA HIS A 463 -22.45 -8.35 -32.09
C HIS A 463 -23.91 -8.56 -31.67
N VAL A 464 -24.16 -8.63 -30.36
CA VAL A 464 -25.52 -8.83 -29.82
C VAL A 464 -26.42 -7.64 -30.17
N HIS A 465 -25.92 -6.41 -30.02
CA HIS A 465 -26.61 -5.20 -30.45
C HIS A 465 -26.89 -5.22 -31.96
N HIS A 466 -25.87 -5.39 -32.79
CA HIS A 466 -26.02 -5.40 -34.25
C HIS A 466 -27.00 -6.49 -34.72
N THR A 467 -26.94 -7.69 -34.15
CA THR A 467 -27.81 -8.81 -34.55
C THR A 467 -29.28 -8.53 -34.21
N PHE A 468 -29.56 -7.98 -33.03
CA PHE A 468 -30.93 -7.63 -32.66
C PHE A 468 -31.53 -6.58 -33.63
N PHE A 469 -30.78 -5.52 -33.95
CA PHE A 469 -31.29 -4.46 -34.83
C PHE A 469 -31.30 -4.81 -36.33
N SER A 470 -30.45 -5.74 -36.78
CA SER A 470 -30.42 -6.18 -38.18
C SER A 470 -31.36 -7.35 -38.49
N SER A 471 -31.59 -8.25 -37.53
CA SER A 471 -32.34 -9.50 -37.75
C SER A 471 -33.54 -9.69 -36.81
N GLY A 472 -33.68 -8.87 -35.76
CA GLY A 472 -34.72 -9.02 -34.73
C GLY A 472 -34.44 -10.14 -33.70
N GLN A 473 -33.31 -10.83 -33.80
CA GLN A 473 -32.96 -11.94 -32.91
C GLN A 473 -32.29 -11.46 -31.62
N ASN A 474 -32.86 -11.77 -30.46
CA ASN A 474 -32.18 -11.63 -29.17
C ASN A 474 -31.30 -12.87 -28.89
N LEU A 475 -29.98 -12.70 -28.94
CA LEU A 475 -29.01 -13.76 -28.69
C LEU A 475 -28.83 -14.13 -27.21
N LEU A 476 -29.39 -13.35 -26.28
CA LEU A 476 -29.27 -13.55 -24.83
C LEU A 476 -30.47 -14.31 -24.21
N ALA A 477 -31.55 -14.53 -24.97
CA ALA A 477 -32.77 -15.16 -24.46
C ALA A 477 -32.79 -16.69 -24.67
N PRO A 478 -33.14 -17.53 -23.66
CA PRO A 478 -33.06 -18.99 -23.78
C PRO A 478 -34.04 -19.65 -24.78
N THR A 479 -35.18 -19.04 -25.14
CA THR A 479 -36.13 -19.57 -26.14
C THR A 479 -37.26 -18.56 -26.42
N GLN A 480 -37.56 -18.31 -27.70
CA GLN A 480 -38.82 -17.85 -28.33
C GLN A 480 -39.77 -16.86 -27.62
N PHE A 481 -39.32 -16.01 -26.69
CA PHE A 481 -40.06 -14.79 -26.38
C PHE A 481 -39.75 -13.77 -27.46
N SER A 482 -40.74 -13.44 -28.29
CA SER A 482 -40.64 -12.30 -29.20
C SER A 482 -40.62 -11.02 -28.37
N GLU A 483 -39.44 -10.56 -28.00
CA GLU A 483 -39.27 -9.23 -27.43
C GLU A 483 -39.61 -8.22 -28.51
N ASN A 484 -40.83 -7.68 -28.43
CA ASN A 484 -41.37 -6.82 -29.48
C ASN A 484 -40.86 -5.37 -29.38
N SER A 485 -40.09 -5.01 -28.33
CA SER A 485 -39.58 -3.65 -28.15
C SER A 485 -38.09 -3.60 -27.77
N GLN A 486 -37.40 -2.56 -28.24
CA GLN A 486 -35.97 -2.29 -27.95
C GLN A 486 -35.69 -2.25 -26.44
N GLY A 487 -36.61 -1.67 -25.66
CA GLY A 487 -36.47 -1.61 -24.20
C GLY A 487 -36.53 -2.99 -23.54
N ASP A 488 -37.36 -3.92 -24.05
CA ASP A 488 -37.45 -5.28 -23.50
C ASP A 488 -36.14 -6.06 -23.71
N PHE A 489 -35.50 -5.88 -24.86
CA PHE A 489 -34.21 -6.47 -25.18
C PHE A 489 -33.11 -6.11 -24.18
N TYR A 490 -32.96 -4.81 -23.91
CA TYR A 490 -31.98 -4.35 -22.91
C TYR A 490 -32.37 -4.76 -21.49
N CYS A 491 -33.67 -4.79 -21.15
CA CYS A 491 -34.14 -5.29 -19.85
C CYS A 491 -33.78 -6.77 -19.65
N SER A 492 -33.96 -7.61 -20.68
CA SER A 492 -33.54 -9.02 -20.63
C SER A 492 -32.03 -9.16 -20.43
N ALA A 493 -31.22 -8.31 -21.08
CA ALA A 493 -29.78 -8.32 -20.87
C ALA A 493 -29.40 -7.99 -19.41
N VAL A 494 -30.09 -7.04 -18.78
CA VAL A 494 -29.94 -6.72 -17.35
C VAL A 494 -30.25 -7.94 -16.49
N ASP A 495 -31.34 -8.67 -16.77
CA ASP A 495 -31.70 -9.87 -16.02
C ASP A 495 -30.66 -10.99 -16.18
N GLN A 496 -30.14 -11.23 -17.38
CA GLN A 496 -29.08 -12.21 -17.61
C GLN A 496 -27.80 -11.88 -16.85
N ALA A 497 -27.39 -10.60 -16.82
CA ALA A 497 -26.23 -10.17 -16.03
C ALA A 497 -26.48 -10.34 -14.52
N LEU A 498 -27.69 -10.08 -14.03
CA LEU A 498 -28.05 -10.30 -12.62
C LEU A 498 -28.10 -11.77 -12.22
N LEU A 499 -28.31 -12.71 -13.15
CA LEU A 499 -28.20 -14.15 -12.89
C LEU A 499 -26.73 -14.60 -12.74
N SER A 500 -25.78 -13.85 -13.28
CA SER A 500 -24.35 -14.14 -13.13
C SER A 500 -23.89 -14.03 -11.68
N THR A 501 -23.26 -15.10 -11.18
CA THR A 501 -22.72 -15.16 -9.81
C THR A 501 -21.38 -14.45 -9.69
N ASN A 502 -20.48 -14.64 -10.66
CA ASN A 502 -19.13 -14.08 -10.67
C ASN A 502 -19.00 -12.75 -11.42
N GLY A 503 -20.05 -12.27 -12.09
CA GLY A 503 -20.04 -11.00 -12.81
C GLY A 503 -19.39 -11.02 -14.19
N HIS A 504 -19.26 -12.19 -14.81
CA HIS A 504 -18.66 -12.33 -16.15
C HIS A 504 -19.43 -11.62 -17.29
N LEU A 505 -20.63 -11.10 -17.01
CA LEU A 505 -21.42 -10.29 -17.96
C LEU A 505 -21.47 -8.81 -17.56
N ASP A 506 -20.79 -8.41 -16.48
CA ASP A 506 -20.90 -7.06 -15.94
C ASP A 506 -20.39 -6.01 -16.93
N LEU A 507 -19.19 -6.24 -17.49
CA LEU A 507 -18.59 -5.31 -18.45
C LEU A 507 -19.25 -5.42 -19.83
N PHE A 508 -19.59 -6.64 -20.27
CA PHE A 508 -20.45 -6.85 -21.44
C PHE A 508 -21.75 -6.03 -21.37
N LEU A 509 -22.46 -6.05 -20.23
CA LEU A 509 -23.71 -5.30 -20.05
C LEU A 509 -23.48 -3.80 -20.14
N ARG A 510 -22.42 -3.27 -19.50
CA ARG A 510 -22.05 -1.86 -19.57
C ARG A 510 -21.88 -1.40 -21.02
N PHE A 511 -21.15 -2.17 -21.83
CA PHE A 511 -20.97 -1.89 -23.25
C PHE A 511 -22.26 -1.98 -24.04
N LEU A 512 -23.06 -3.02 -23.81
CA LEU A 512 -24.33 -3.23 -24.53
C LEU A 512 -25.30 -2.07 -24.30
N LEU A 513 -25.41 -1.61 -23.05
CA LEU A 513 -26.25 -0.46 -22.70
C LEU A 513 -25.65 0.86 -23.23
N GLY A 514 -24.34 1.05 -23.13
CA GLY A 514 -23.70 2.22 -23.74
C GLY A 514 -23.91 2.31 -25.26
N LEU A 515 -23.98 1.17 -25.97
CA LEU A 515 -24.29 1.13 -27.41
C LEU A 515 -25.75 1.52 -27.72
N SER A 516 -26.66 1.56 -26.74
CA SER A 516 -28.01 2.08 -26.96
C SER A 516 -28.02 3.58 -27.26
N LEU A 517 -27.02 4.32 -26.79
CA LEU A 517 -26.98 5.76 -26.93
C LEU A 517 -26.69 6.22 -28.37
N PRO A 518 -27.47 7.17 -28.92
CA PRO A 518 -27.27 7.70 -30.27
C PRO A 518 -25.89 8.32 -30.51
N THR A 519 -25.23 8.86 -29.47
CA THR A 519 -23.86 9.41 -29.58
C THR A 519 -22.84 8.34 -29.95
N ASN A 520 -22.98 7.13 -29.38
CA ASN A 520 -22.05 6.03 -29.62
C ASN A 520 -22.35 5.37 -30.97
N GLN A 521 -23.63 5.31 -31.35
CA GLN A 521 -24.06 4.83 -32.67
C GLN A 521 -23.59 5.74 -33.81
N ARG A 522 -23.53 7.07 -33.60
CA ARG A 522 -23.00 8.03 -34.59
C ARG A 522 -21.56 7.74 -35.00
N LEU A 523 -20.69 7.42 -34.06
CA LEU A 523 -19.29 7.07 -34.37
C LEU A 523 -19.17 5.72 -35.12
N LEU A 524 -20.15 4.83 -34.91
CA LEU A 524 -20.28 3.54 -35.60
C LEU A 524 -21.17 3.61 -36.86
N GLN A 525 -21.51 4.82 -37.34
CA GLN A 525 -22.39 5.00 -38.48
C GLN A 525 -21.85 4.28 -39.72
N GLY A 526 -22.59 3.30 -40.23
CA GLY A 526 -22.18 2.43 -41.33
C GLY A 526 -21.86 1.00 -40.90
N LEU A 527 -21.58 0.76 -39.61
CA LEU A 527 -21.46 -0.57 -39.00
C LEU A 527 -22.75 -0.96 -38.25
N VAL A 528 -23.36 0.01 -37.55
CA VAL A 528 -24.63 -0.17 -36.83
C VAL A 528 -25.70 0.72 -37.45
N THR A 529 -26.93 0.22 -37.54
CA THR A 529 -28.08 0.99 -38.04
C THR A 529 -28.51 2.02 -37.01
N HIS A 530 -28.64 3.29 -37.42
CA HIS A 530 -29.15 4.34 -36.55
C HIS A 530 -30.55 4.02 -36.06
N THR A 531 -30.70 3.98 -34.74
CA THR A 531 -32.01 3.92 -34.11
C THR A 531 -32.60 5.32 -34.13
N GLU A 532 -33.51 5.62 -35.06
CA GLU A 532 -34.23 6.91 -35.05
C GLU A 532 -35.07 7.01 -33.77
N GLY A 533 -34.60 7.84 -32.84
CA GLY A 533 -35.36 8.43 -31.73
C GLY A 533 -36.46 7.59 -31.10
N SER A 534 -36.11 6.63 -30.25
CA SER A 534 -37.02 6.10 -29.24
C SER A 534 -36.57 6.59 -27.86
N SER A 535 -36.75 7.88 -27.57
CA SER A 535 -36.47 8.43 -26.21
C SER A 535 -37.13 7.60 -25.10
N GLY A 536 -38.25 6.93 -25.41
CA GLY A 536 -38.95 6.02 -24.51
C GLY A 536 -38.24 4.68 -24.22
N ALA A 537 -37.30 4.21 -25.06
CA ALA A 537 -36.55 2.99 -24.79
C ALA A 537 -35.48 3.22 -23.71
N ASP A 538 -34.71 4.30 -23.81
CA ASP A 538 -33.72 4.68 -22.80
C ASP A 538 -34.38 4.98 -21.45
N GLU A 539 -35.50 5.72 -21.44
CA GLU A 539 -36.29 5.97 -20.22
C GLU A 539 -36.83 4.68 -19.60
N LYS A 540 -37.30 3.73 -20.41
CA LYS A 540 -37.78 2.42 -19.94
C LYS A 540 -36.66 1.62 -19.28
N ILE A 541 -35.47 1.58 -19.87
CA ILE A 541 -34.31 0.86 -19.33
C ILE A 541 -33.83 1.49 -18.03
N VAL A 542 -33.71 2.82 -17.98
CA VAL A 542 -33.35 3.56 -16.76
C VAL A 542 -34.36 3.26 -15.65
N THR A 543 -35.66 3.31 -15.94
CA THR A 543 -36.73 2.99 -14.99
C THR A 543 -36.63 1.55 -14.51
N TYR A 544 -36.33 0.61 -15.42
CA TYR A 544 -36.15 -0.80 -15.10
C TYR A 544 -34.95 -1.03 -14.17
N ILE A 545 -33.80 -0.43 -14.47
CA ILE A 545 -32.60 -0.50 -13.63
C ILE A 545 -32.89 0.08 -12.23
N HIS A 546 -33.63 1.19 -12.14
CA HIS A 546 -34.07 1.72 -10.84
C HIS A 546 -34.98 0.75 -10.08
N SER A 547 -35.89 0.05 -10.76
CA SER A 547 -36.70 -1.02 -10.15
C SER A 547 -35.81 -2.14 -9.61
N LYS A 548 -34.83 -2.62 -10.40
CA LYS A 548 -33.90 -3.69 -10.00
C LYS A 548 -33.02 -3.30 -8.81
N LEU A 549 -32.55 -2.06 -8.76
CA LEU A 549 -31.81 -1.52 -7.62
C LEU A 549 -32.67 -1.51 -6.32
N ASN A 550 -34.00 -1.44 -6.45
CA ASN A 550 -34.94 -1.50 -5.33
C ASN A 550 -35.30 -2.92 -4.87
N GLU A 551 -35.04 -3.95 -5.69
CA GLU A 551 -35.31 -5.36 -5.37
C GLU A 551 -34.34 -5.98 -4.34
N GLY A 552 -33.39 -5.20 -3.80
CA GLY A 552 -32.49 -5.67 -2.73
C GLY A 552 -31.36 -6.58 -3.22
N ILE A 553 -30.84 -6.33 -4.42
CA ILE A 553 -29.69 -7.04 -4.99
C ILE A 553 -28.40 -6.85 -4.17
N SER A 554 -27.42 -7.73 -4.38
CA SER A 554 -26.10 -7.64 -3.73
C SER A 554 -25.35 -6.37 -4.11
N ALA A 555 -24.49 -5.86 -3.21
CA ALA A 555 -23.76 -4.60 -3.40
C ALA A 555 -22.96 -4.57 -4.71
N ASP A 556 -22.25 -5.65 -5.06
CA ASP A 556 -21.44 -5.71 -6.30
C ASP A 556 -22.30 -5.60 -7.55
N LYS A 557 -23.50 -6.20 -7.54
CA LYS A 557 -24.47 -6.09 -8.64
C LYS A 557 -25.07 -4.67 -8.69
N GLY A 558 -25.33 -4.07 -7.54
CA GLY A 558 -25.78 -2.68 -7.43
C GLY A 558 -24.78 -1.68 -7.99
N ILE A 559 -23.48 -1.86 -7.68
CA ILE A 559 -22.37 -1.08 -8.25
C ILE A 559 -22.35 -1.20 -9.77
N ASN A 560 -22.45 -2.42 -10.29
CA ASN A 560 -22.47 -2.65 -11.74
C ASN A 560 -23.67 -1.96 -12.42
N LEU A 561 -24.87 -2.03 -11.84
CA LEU A 561 -26.05 -1.34 -12.38
C LEU A 561 -25.93 0.18 -12.33
N LEU A 562 -25.28 0.74 -11.31
CA LEU A 562 -25.00 2.18 -11.25
C LEU A 562 -24.00 2.62 -12.30
N GLN A 563 -23.01 1.78 -12.61
CA GLN A 563 -22.10 2.01 -13.73
C GLN A 563 -22.81 1.89 -15.07
N CYS A 564 -23.78 0.98 -15.20
CA CYS A 564 -24.66 0.93 -16.37
C CYS A 564 -25.45 2.25 -16.55
N LEU A 565 -25.95 2.85 -15.47
CA LEU A 565 -26.58 4.18 -15.54
C LEU A 565 -25.59 5.28 -15.98
N ILE A 566 -24.33 5.20 -15.54
CA ILE A 566 -23.27 6.11 -16.02
C ILE A 566 -23.01 5.93 -17.52
N GLU A 567 -22.96 4.69 -18.01
CA GLU A 567 -22.81 4.40 -19.45
C GLU A 567 -24.01 4.88 -20.27
N LEU A 568 -25.21 4.90 -19.67
CA LEU A 568 -26.43 5.49 -20.24
C LEU A 568 -26.51 7.02 -20.08
N ASN A 569 -25.44 7.68 -19.62
CA ASN A 569 -25.40 9.11 -19.32
C ASN A 569 -26.47 9.59 -18.30
N ASN A 570 -27.01 8.67 -17.49
CA ASN A 570 -27.93 8.99 -16.42
C ASN A 570 -27.18 9.15 -15.10
N PHE A 571 -26.89 10.40 -14.75
CA PHE A 571 -26.21 10.75 -13.51
C PHE A 571 -27.19 11.16 -12.40
N GLN A 572 -28.50 11.09 -12.62
CA GLN A 572 -29.49 11.75 -11.76
C GLN A 572 -29.42 11.22 -10.32
N LEU A 573 -29.44 9.91 -10.13
CA LEU A 573 -29.37 9.28 -8.80
C LEU A 573 -28.03 9.57 -8.12
N VAL A 574 -26.91 9.43 -8.83
CA VAL A 574 -25.57 9.70 -8.29
C VAL A 574 -25.41 11.17 -7.89
N GLN A 575 -25.85 12.10 -8.73
CA GLN A 575 -25.81 13.54 -8.46
C GLN A 575 -26.76 13.94 -7.32
N GLN A 576 -27.95 13.34 -7.24
CA GLN A 576 -28.87 13.54 -6.13
C GLN A 576 -28.19 13.15 -4.81
N ILE A 577 -27.60 11.96 -4.72
CA ILE A 577 -26.92 11.50 -3.51
C ILE A 577 -25.67 12.35 -3.22
N GLN A 578 -24.89 12.72 -4.23
CA GLN A 578 -23.72 13.57 -4.08
C GLN A 578 -24.09 14.99 -3.58
N LYS A 579 -25.19 15.57 -4.06
CA LYS A 579 -25.73 16.84 -3.52
C LYS A 579 -26.14 16.71 -2.05
N HIS A 580 -26.77 15.60 -1.67
CA HIS A 580 -27.09 15.32 -0.26
C HIS A 580 -25.81 15.22 0.59
N MET A 581 -24.74 14.59 0.08
CA MET A 581 -23.45 14.51 0.78
C MET A 581 -22.77 15.88 0.95
N ILE A 582 -22.83 16.76 -0.06
CA ILE A 582 -22.25 18.11 0.01
C ILE A 582 -23.07 19.02 0.94
N GLY A 583 -24.38 18.82 1.01
CA GLY A 583 -25.31 19.60 1.84
C GLY A 583 -25.21 19.38 3.34
N GLY A 584 -24.39 18.43 3.82
CA GLY A 584 -24.11 18.21 5.25
C GLY A 584 -25.27 17.64 6.08
N GLY A 585 -26.42 17.32 5.47
CA GLY A 585 -27.56 16.68 6.14
C GLY A 585 -27.41 15.16 6.25
N HIS A 586 -28.00 14.57 7.29
CA HIS A 586 -28.08 13.11 7.41
C HIS A 586 -28.97 12.55 6.30
N PRO A 587 -28.48 11.62 5.46
CA PRO A 587 -29.29 11.03 4.41
C PRO A 587 -30.40 10.16 5.02
N LYS A 588 -31.66 10.51 4.76
CA LYS A 588 -32.83 9.66 5.01
C LYS A 588 -33.17 8.93 3.72
N PHE A 589 -32.42 7.89 3.41
CA PHE A 589 -32.70 7.05 2.24
C PHE A 589 -33.83 6.10 2.56
N GLU A 590 -34.86 6.11 1.72
CA GLU A 590 -36.04 5.27 1.85
C GLU A 590 -35.94 4.04 0.94
N SER A 591 -35.16 4.13 -0.13
CA SER A 591 -35.06 3.10 -1.17
C SER A 591 -33.73 2.35 -1.16
N SER A 592 -33.75 1.07 -1.58
CA SER A 592 -32.52 0.28 -1.71
C SER A 592 -31.60 0.81 -2.82
N ALA A 593 -32.15 1.50 -3.81
CA ALA A 593 -31.38 2.17 -4.86
C ALA A 593 -30.53 3.33 -4.32
N GLU A 594 -31.05 4.15 -3.41
CA GLU A 594 -30.29 5.24 -2.79
C GLU A 594 -29.14 4.71 -1.91
N TRP A 595 -29.37 3.64 -1.16
CA TRP A 595 -28.30 2.97 -0.41
C TRP A 595 -27.23 2.39 -1.32
N SER A 596 -27.63 1.79 -2.46
CA SER A 596 -26.68 1.28 -3.47
C SER A 596 -25.88 2.42 -4.11
N ALA A 597 -26.51 3.56 -4.38
CA ALA A 597 -25.85 4.74 -4.91
C ALA A 597 -24.87 5.38 -3.90
N MET A 598 -25.24 5.43 -2.63
CA MET A 598 -24.35 5.85 -1.54
C MET A 598 -23.14 4.92 -1.42
N SER A 599 -23.40 3.62 -1.42
CA SER A 599 -22.39 2.56 -1.42
C SER A 599 -21.38 2.74 -2.55
N PHE A 600 -21.89 2.90 -3.77
CA PHE A 600 -21.10 3.20 -4.96
C PHE A 600 -20.29 4.47 -4.78
N LEU A 601 -20.87 5.57 -4.32
CA LEU A 601 -20.17 6.85 -4.14
C LEU A 601 -19.07 6.78 -3.08
N LEU A 602 -19.30 6.10 -1.96
CA LEU A 602 -18.31 5.94 -0.90
C LEU A 602 -17.13 5.09 -1.37
N LEU A 603 -17.44 3.95 -2.01
CA LEU A 603 -16.42 3.08 -2.60
C LEU A 603 -15.73 3.70 -3.83
N SER A 604 -16.38 4.68 -4.48
CA SER A 604 -15.90 5.39 -5.67
C SER A 604 -15.50 6.84 -5.36
N SER A 605 -15.03 7.15 -4.14
CA SER A 605 -14.50 8.48 -3.82
C SER A 605 -12.96 8.50 -3.78
N ASP A 606 -12.32 9.58 -4.22
CA ASP A 606 -10.85 9.75 -4.15
C ASP A 606 -10.35 9.99 -2.73
N SER A 607 -11.26 10.32 -1.82
CA SER A 607 -10.97 10.37 -0.39
C SER A 607 -10.79 8.96 0.12
N ASP A 608 -9.54 8.62 0.46
CA ASP A 608 -9.18 7.39 1.15
C ASP A 608 -10.23 7.10 2.25
N LEU A 609 -11.01 6.02 2.07
CA LEU A 609 -12.04 5.61 3.04
C LEU A 609 -11.34 4.91 4.23
N GLU A 610 -10.36 5.60 4.81
CA GLU A 610 -9.54 5.10 5.91
C GLU A 610 -10.41 4.83 7.14
N GLU A 611 -11.42 5.68 7.36
CA GLU A 611 -12.33 5.59 8.48
C GLU A 611 -13.78 5.76 8.02
N PHE A 612 -14.53 4.68 8.11
CA PHE A 612 -15.97 4.68 7.92
C PHE A 612 -16.67 4.99 9.25
N ASP A 613 -17.55 5.98 9.28
CA ASP A 613 -18.37 6.32 10.44
C ASP A 613 -19.84 6.21 10.08
N LEU A 614 -20.52 5.19 10.63
CA LEU A 614 -21.91 4.89 10.31
C LEU A 614 -22.87 6.03 10.68
N ARG A 615 -22.51 6.87 11.67
CA ARG A 615 -23.34 8.00 12.11
C ARG A 615 -23.49 9.09 11.06
N LYS A 616 -22.51 9.21 10.16
CA LYS A 616 -22.61 10.11 8.98
C LYS A 616 -23.75 9.70 8.05
N TYR A 617 -24.19 8.45 8.13
CA TYR A 617 -25.21 7.84 7.27
C TYR A 617 -26.45 7.41 8.05
N GLY A 618 -26.77 8.09 9.15
CA GLY A 618 -27.99 7.87 9.92
C GLY A 618 -27.89 6.84 11.04
N GLY A 619 -26.73 6.20 11.25
CA GLY A 619 -26.43 5.50 12.49
C GLY A 619 -27.43 4.41 12.89
N SER A 620 -27.93 3.62 11.93
CA SER A 620 -28.96 2.60 12.17
C SER A 620 -28.53 1.21 11.73
N GLU A 621 -29.18 0.18 12.30
CA GLU A 621 -28.93 -1.21 11.91
C GLU A 621 -29.27 -1.46 10.43
N ALA A 622 -30.34 -0.84 9.90
CA ALA A 622 -30.68 -0.95 8.48
C ALA A 622 -29.58 -0.34 7.58
N ALA A 623 -29.06 0.84 7.95
CA ALA A 623 -27.94 1.47 7.25
C ALA A 623 -26.67 0.60 7.32
N LEU A 624 -26.38 0.01 8.49
CA LEU A 624 -25.26 -0.89 8.68
C LEU A 624 -25.32 -2.06 7.71
N LEU A 625 -26.45 -2.76 7.66
CA LEU A 625 -26.63 -3.94 6.81
C LEU A 625 -26.48 -3.58 5.33
N LYS A 626 -26.96 -2.40 4.92
CA LYS A 626 -26.80 -1.91 3.55
C LYS A 626 -25.37 -1.47 3.22
N LEU A 627 -24.57 -1.06 4.21
CA LEU A 627 -23.20 -0.55 4.04
C LEU A 627 -22.10 -1.52 4.52
N LEU A 628 -22.42 -2.79 4.80
CA LEU A 628 -21.44 -3.80 5.25
C LEU A 628 -20.22 -3.93 4.32
N HIS A 629 -20.42 -3.76 3.02
CA HIS A 629 -19.34 -3.83 2.04
C HIS A 629 -18.42 -2.59 2.08
N VAL A 630 -18.93 -1.41 2.49
CA VAL A 630 -18.12 -0.22 2.74
C VAL A 630 -17.23 -0.47 3.96
N ILE A 631 -17.79 -1.03 5.02
CA ILE A 631 -17.04 -1.46 6.21
C ILE A 631 -15.99 -2.50 5.81
N LYS A 632 -16.34 -3.45 4.95
CA LYS A 632 -15.41 -4.46 4.45
C LYS A 632 -14.20 -3.84 3.73
N ALA A 633 -14.42 -2.75 3.01
CA ALA A 633 -13.38 -2.01 2.30
C ALA A 633 -12.62 -0.99 3.18
N SER A 634 -12.99 -0.81 4.45
CA SER A 634 -12.42 0.21 5.34
C SER A 634 -11.27 -0.34 6.20
N THR A 635 -10.30 0.51 6.54
CA THR A 635 -9.28 0.22 7.59
C THR A 635 -9.83 0.32 9.00
N LYS A 636 -10.69 1.31 9.23
CA LYS A 636 -11.29 1.61 10.52
C LYS A 636 -12.78 1.78 10.33
N ALA A 637 -13.58 1.21 11.23
CA ALA A 637 -15.01 1.45 11.25
C ALA A 637 -15.45 1.90 12.64
N SER A 638 -16.12 3.05 12.67
CA SER A 638 -16.77 3.63 13.83
C SER A 638 -18.26 3.36 13.74
N LEU A 639 -18.73 2.42 14.56
CA LEU A 639 -20.12 1.98 14.68
C LEU A 639 -20.70 2.32 16.06
N HIS A 640 -20.05 3.21 16.82
CA HIS A 640 -20.49 3.50 18.17
C HIS A 640 -21.81 4.26 18.17
N SER A 641 -22.61 4.03 19.21
CA SER A 641 -23.88 4.74 19.45
C SER A 641 -24.85 4.69 18.25
N CYS A 642 -24.87 3.57 17.51
CA CYS A 642 -25.70 3.37 16.31
C CYS A 642 -26.94 2.50 16.56
N ASN A 643 -27.33 2.34 17.83
CA ASN A 643 -28.45 1.51 18.28
C ASN A 643 -28.44 0.07 17.69
N LEU A 644 -27.25 -0.51 17.57
CA LEU A 644 -27.06 -1.82 16.97
C LEU A 644 -27.42 -2.92 17.97
N SER A 645 -28.24 -3.87 17.54
CA SER A 645 -28.64 -5.01 18.38
C SER A 645 -27.79 -6.24 18.09
N ARG A 646 -28.06 -7.35 18.79
CA ARG A 646 -27.44 -8.67 18.50
C ARG A 646 -27.58 -9.11 17.03
N HIS A 647 -28.59 -8.63 16.31
CA HIS A 647 -28.89 -9.05 14.93
C HIS A 647 -27.81 -8.65 13.92
N CYS A 648 -27.10 -7.55 14.16
CA CYS A 648 -26.00 -7.11 13.29
C CYS A 648 -24.69 -7.91 13.50
N CYS A 649 -24.58 -8.66 14.59
CA CYS A 649 -23.32 -9.27 15.01
C CYS A 649 -22.89 -10.43 14.10
N ALA A 650 -23.82 -11.23 13.57
CA ALA A 650 -23.51 -12.29 12.62
C ALA A 650 -23.02 -11.74 11.26
N PRO A 651 -23.72 -10.75 10.64
CA PRO A 651 -23.20 -10.06 9.46
C PRO A 651 -21.83 -9.41 9.71
N LEU A 652 -21.61 -8.74 10.85
CA LEU A 652 -20.31 -8.17 11.19
C LEU A 652 -19.23 -9.25 11.40
N ALA A 653 -19.56 -10.40 11.99
CA ALA A 653 -18.62 -11.51 12.12
C ALA A 653 -18.15 -12.03 10.76
N SER A 654 -19.05 -12.10 9.76
CA SER A 654 -18.71 -12.47 8.38
C SER A 654 -17.75 -11.46 7.72
N VAL A 655 -17.92 -10.18 8.05
CA VAL A 655 -17.02 -9.11 7.62
C VAL A 655 -15.66 -9.30 8.28
N LEU A 656 -15.58 -9.56 9.59
CA LEU A 656 -14.32 -9.78 10.32
C LEU A 656 -13.48 -10.96 9.79
N ILE A 657 -14.11 -11.97 9.20
CA ILE A 657 -13.43 -13.13 8.59
C ILE A 657 -12.65 -12.75 7.31
N SER A 658 -13.11 -11.75 6.56
CA SER A 658 -12.62 -11.46 5.20
C SER A 658 -12.19 -10.00 4.98
N THR A 659 -11.76 -9.32 6.04
CA THR A 659 -11.54 -7.86 6.01
C THR A 659 -10.11 -7.37 6.20
N THR A 660 -9.89 -6.18 5.65
CA THR A 660 -8.75 -5.29 5.92
C THR A 660 -8.89 -4.48 7.21
N LEU A 661 -9.92 -4.75 8.02
CA LEU A 661 -10.36 -3.90 9.11
C LEU A 661 -9.47 -4.11 10.34
N THR A 662 -8.88 -3.01 10.80
CA THR A 662 -7.83 -2.98 11.84
C THR A 662 -8.37 -2.40 13.14
N HIS A 663 -9.35 -1.50 13.05
CA HIS A 663 -9.99 -0.86 14.18
C HIS A 663 -11.50 -0.93 14.01
N LEU A 664 -12.20 -1.49 14.99
CA LEU A 664 -13.65 -1.52 15.06
C LEU A 664 -14.08 -0.88 16.38
N ASP A 665 -14.90 0.15 16.31
CA ASP A 665 -15.53 0.74 17.50
C ASP A 665 -17.02 0.39 17.48
N LEU A 666 -17.43 -0.42 18.46
CA LEU A 666 -18.81 -0.88 18.65
C LEU A 666 -19.42 -0.33 19.94
N SER A 667 -18.77 0.64 20.58
CA SER A 667 -19.18 1.16 21.88
C SER A 667 -20.60 1.72 21.89
N ASN A 668 -21.27 1.71 23.04
CA ASN A 668 -22.63 2.23 23.21
C ASN A 668 -23.69 1.59 22.30
N ASN A 669 -23.63 0.27 22.06
CA ASN A 669 -24.67 -0.49 21.35
C ASN A 669 -25.21 -1.65 22.22
N PRO A 670 -26.52 -1.93 22.22
CA PRO A 670 -27.12 -3.04 22.97
C PRO A 670 -26.89 -4.42 22.30
N LEU A 671 -25.63 -4.84 22.16
CA LEU A 671 -25.26 -6.06 21.43
C LEU A 671 -25.65 -7.37 22.17
N GLN A 672 -25.77 -7.32 23.51
CA GLN A 672 -26.02 -8.48 24.39
C GLN A 672 -24.92 -9.56 24.32
N ASP A 673 -24.86 -10.43 25.32
CA ASP A 673 -23.85 -11.50 25.37
C ASP A 673 -23.92 -12.44 24.16
N SER A 674 -25.14 -12.72 23.68
CA SER A 674 -25.36 -13.54 22.47
C SER A 674 -24.80 -12.90 21.19
N GLY A 675 -24.87 -11.57 21.06
CA GLY A 675 -24.25 -10.86 19.93
C GLY A 675 -22.72 -10.87 20.01
N VAL A 676 -22.17 -10.70 21.22
CA VAL A 676 -20.72 -10.78 21.46
C VAL A 676 -20.16 -12.17 21.12
N GLN A 677 -20.87 -13.25 21.48
CA GLN A 677 -20.50 -14.62 21.09
C GLN A 677 -20.42 -14.81 19.57
N LEU A 678 -21.37 -14.23 18.81
CA LEU A 678 -21.34 -14.25 17.35
C LEU A 678 -20.12 -13.50 16.79
N LEU A 679 -19.78 -12.34 17.35
CA LEU A 679 -18.57 -11.60 16.97
C LEU A 679 -17.28 -12.39 17.27
N CYS A 680 -17.22 -13.08 18.42
CA CYS A 680 -16.09 -13.94 18.77
C CYS A 680 -15.84 -15.05 17.76
N SER A 681 -16.89 -15.61 17.13
CA SER A 681 -16.74 -16.62 16.08
C SER A 681 -16.02 -16.08 14.84
N GLY A 682 -16.30 -14.83 14.44
CA GLY A 682 -15.60 -14.17 13.34
C GLY A 682 -14.16 -13.80 13.69
N LEU A 683 -13.92 -13.34 14.93
CA LEU A 683 -12.58 -13.03 15.45
C LEU A 683 -11.66 -14.26 15.57
N SER A 684 -12.24 -15.44 15.78
CA SER A 684 -11.50 -16.71 15.94
C SER A 684 -11.07 -17.32 14.60
N SER A 685 -11.43 -16.72 13.47
CA SER A 685 -11.11 -17.22 12.12
C SER A 685 -9.72 -16.79 11.64
N ALA A 686 -9.06 -17.65 10.86
CA ALA A 686 -7.66 -17.52 10.45
C ALA A 686 -7.46 -16.68 9.16
N PRO A 687 -8.12 -15.52 9.03
CA PRO A 687 -7.36 -14.32 8.74
C PRO A 687 -7.92 -13.03 9.39
N CYS A 688 -8.38 -13.05 10.65
CA CYS A 688 -8.78 -11.81 11.33
C CYS A 688 -7.58 -10.88 11.59
N ARG A 689 -7.61 -9.64 11.06
CA ARG A 689 -6.51 -8.65 11.13
C ARG A 689 -6.75 -7.50 12.11
N LEU A 690 -7.77 -7.63 12.97
CA LEU A 690 -8.19 -6.58 13.90
C LEU A 690 -7.12 -6.32 14.99
N GLN A 691 -6.63 -5.09 15.10
CA GLN A 691 -5.62 -4.68 16.09
C GLN A 691 -6.22 -4.01 17.33
N SER A 692 -7.34 -3.31 17.18
CA SER A 692 -7.97 -2.57 18.26
C SER A 692 -9.49 -2.66 18.19
N LEU A 693 -10.10 -3.14 19.28
CA LEU A 693 -11.53 -3.07 19.54
C LEU A 693 -11.73 -2.07 20.69
N ILE A 694 -12.42 -0.95 20.43
CA ILE A 694 -12.61 0.12 21.41
C ILE A 694 -14.00 0.03 22.06
N ALA A 695 -14.00 -0.01 23.39
CA ALA A 695 -15.14 0.23 24.26
C ALA A 695 -14.62 0.78 25.60
N PHE A 696 -14.57 2.10 25.81
CA PHE A 696 -14.06 2.69 27.06
C PHE A 696 -15.00 3.75 27.66
N ASN A 697 -15.67 3.38 28.75
CA ASN A 697 -16.39 4.23 29.70
C ASN A 697 -16.21 3.63 31.12
N THR A 698 -15.14 3.96 31.88
CA THR A 698 -14.78 3.17 33.09
C THR A 698 -15.16 3.77 34.43
N ILE A 699 -15.47 5.08 34.54
CA ILE A 699 -15.97 5.63 35.83
C ILE A 699 -17.39 5.13 36.05
N GLN A 700 -17.61 4.38 37.12
CA GLN A 700 -18.92 3.94 37.56
C GLN A 700 -19.52 4.98 38.52
N PRO A 701 -20.61 5.69 38.17
CA PRO A 701 -21.12 6.81 38.98
C PRO A 701 -21.50 6.41 40.42
N LEU A 702 -22.11 5.23 40.60
CA LEU A 702 -22.48 4.70 41.92
C LEU A 702 -21.24 4.39 42.78
N LEU A 703 -20.24 3.73 42.20
CA LEU A 703 -18.99 3.43 42.90
C LEU A 703 -18.22 4.71 43.26
N LEU A 704 -18.28 5.75 42.42
CA LEU A 704 -17.71 7.05 42.75
C LEU A 704 -18.43 7.72 43.92
N ARG A 705 -19.77 7.68 43.96
CA ARG A 705 -20.56 8.19 45.11
C ARG A 705 -20.11 7.54 46.42
N ASP A 706 -20.01 6.21 46.45
CA ASP A 706 -19.61 5.47 47.64
C ASP A 706 -18.19 5.84 48.11
N LYS A 707 -17.28 6.05 47.15
CA LYS A 707 -15.91 6.54 47.44
C LYS A 707 -15.88 7.97 47.97
N LEU A 708 -16.76 8.85 47.50
CA LEU A 708 -16.87 10.24 47.97
C LEU A 708 -17.36 10.27 49.42
N GLU A 709 -18.41 9.52 49.74
CA GLU A 709 -18.91 9.38 51.12
C GLU A 709 -17.81 8.82 52.04
N THR A 710 -17.09 7.79 51.59
CA THR A 710 -15.94 7.21 52.34
C THR A 710 -14.82 8.23 52.56
N ALA A 711 -14.61 9.16 51.62
CA ALA A 711 -13.64 10.23 51.73
C ALA A 711 -14.09 11.41 52.63
N GLY A 712 -15.29 11.32 53.23
CA GLY A 712 -15.84 12.34 54.11
C GLY A 712 -16.54 13.48 53.37
N VAL A 713 -16.89 13.29 52.10
CA VAL A 713 -17.76 14.23 51.37
C VAL A 713 -19.17 14.09 51.90
N ASP A 714 -19.80 15.23 52.18
CA ASP A 714 -21.19 15.30 52.63
C ASP A 714 -22.14 14.54 51.67
N CYS A 715 -23.11 13.80 52.23
CA CYS A 715 -24.01 12.95 51.45
C CYS A 715 -24.82 13.74 50.41
N ASP A 716 -25.25 14.96 50.73
CA ASP A 716 -26.02 15.79 49.79
C ASP A 716 -25.14 16.23 48.62
N LEU A 717 -23.86 16.52 48.89
CA LEU A 717 -22.88 16.85 47.84
C LEU A 717 -22.50 15.62 47.00
N ALA A 718 -22.38 14.44 47.61
CA ALA A 718 -22.12 13.19 46.88
C ALA A 718 -23.30 12.81 45.97
N GLU A 719 -24.53 13.00 46.44
CA GLU A 719 -25.75 12.78 45.65
C GLU A 719 -25.86 13.80 44.51
N TRP A 720 -25.48 15.05 44.76
CA TRP A 720 -25.39 16.07 43.70
C TRP A 720 -24.38 15.71 42.61
N ILE A 721 -23.22 15.13 42.99
CA ILE A 721 -22.22 14.63 42.04
C ILE A 721 -22.76 13.40 41.28
N LEU A 722 -23.51 12.51 41.94
CA LEU A 722 -24.16 11.38 41.28
C LEU A 722 -25.19 11.85 40.24
N ASP A 723 -26.07 12.80 40.58
CA ASP A 723 -26.99 13.44 39.62
C ASP A 723 -26.21 14.11 38.47
N TYR A 724 -25.08 14.74 38.79
CA TYR A 724 -24.23 15.36 37.78
C TYR A 724 -23.71 14.37 36.73
N LEU A 725 -23.46 13.12 37.13
CA LEU A 725 -22.90 12.07 36.29
C LEU A 725 -23.95 11.14 35.67
N THR A 726 -25.17 11.13 36.19
CA THR A 726 -26.24 10.24 35.75
C THR A 726 -27.29 10.99 34.94
N ASN A 727 -28.01 10.28 34.06
CA ASN A 727 -29.10 10.84 33.26
C ASN A 727 -28.74 12.12 32.49
N ARG A 728 -27.47 12.26 32.08
CA ARG A 728 -26.98 13.39 31.29
C ARG A 728 -27.08 13.07 29.80
N PRO A 729 -28.08 13.61 29.09
CA PRO A 729 -28.09 13.51 27.65
C PRO A 729 -27.02 14.46 27.07
N GLN A 730 -26.18 13.92 26.21
CA GLN A 730 -25.18 14.67 25.46
C GLN A 730 -25.50 14.59 23.97
N PHE A 731 -25.13 15.62 23.23
CA PHE A 731 -25.22 15.65 21.79
C PHE A 731 -24.02 16.41 21.23
N VAL A 732 -23.69 16.19 19.97
CA VAL A 732 -22.57 16.83 19.28
C VAL A 732 -23.14 17.85 18.30
N ARG A 733 -22.64 19.09 18.34
CA ARG A 733 -22.96 20.12 17.34
C ARG A 733 -21.76 20.34 16.43
N ALA A 734 -21.95 20.15 15.12
CA ALA A 734 -20.95 20.44 14.10
C ALA A 734 -21.55 21.44 13.09
N ARG A 735 -21.08 22.69 13.15
CA ARG A 735 -21.67 23.84 12.43
C ARG A 735 -23.17 23.98 12.78
N ASP A 736 -24.05 23.87 11.79
CA ASP A 736 -25.49 24.03 11.94
C ASP A 736 -26.21 22.70 12.27
N CYS A 737 -25.50 21.57 12.25
CA CYS A 737 -26.04 20.25 12.53
C CYS A 737 -25.84 19.85 14.00
N VAL A 738 -26.86 19.23 14.60
CA VAL A 738 -26.89 18.80 16.00
C VAL A 738 -27.28 17.32 16.02
N SER A 739 -26.51 16.47 16.71
CA SER A 739 -26.83 15.04 16.86
C SER A 739 -28.01 14.82 17.79
N ASP A 740 -28.53 13.60 17.83
CA ASP A 740 -29.49 13.19 18.84
C ASP A 740 -28.88 13.17 20.25
N LEU A 741 -29.76 13.24 21.26
CA LEU A 741 -29.43 13.20 22.68
C LEU A 741 -29.11 11.75 23.11
N LEU A 742 -27.91 11.53 23.63
CA LEU A 742 -27.43 10.26 24.17
C LEU A 742 -27.20 10.36 25.67
N THR A 743 -27.81 9.51 26.47
CA THR A 743 -27.54 9.45 27.91
C THR A 743 -26.38 8.50 28.22
N CYS A 744 -25.31 8.99 28.84
CA CYS A 744 -24.20 8.14 29.28
C CYS A 744 -24.44 7.60 30.69
N SER A 745 -24.22 6.29 30.88
CA SER A 745 -24.35 5.60 32.18
C SER A 745 -23.03 5.43 32.92
N VAL A 746 -21.90 5.69 32.25
CA VAL A 746 -20.54 5.48 32.73
C VAL A 746 -19.61 6.53 32.13
N GLY A 747 -18.58 6.90 32.87
CA GLY A 747 -17.68 8.00 32.52
C GLY A 747 -18.09 9.33 33.15
N ALA A 748 -17.36 10.39 32.80
CA ALA A 748 -17.69 11.76 33.15
C ALA A 748 -17.81 12.60 31.87
N PRO A 749 -18.61 13.68 31.85
CA PRO A 749 -18.83 14.45 30.63
C PRO A 749 -17.52 15.00 30.06
N GLN A 750 -17.27 14.70 28.78
CA GLN A 750 -16.02 15.01 28.11
C GLN A 750 -15.84 16.53 27.96
N GLY A 751 -14.62 17.03 28.20
CA GLY A 751 -14.31 18.46 28.11
C GLY A 751 -14.71 19.28 29.34
N THR A 752 -15.27 18.66 30.38
CA THR A 752 -15.54 19.35 31.64
C THR A 752 -14.28 19.47 32.49
N VAL A 753 -14.14 20.61 33.18
CA VAL A 753 -13.04 20.84 34.15
C VAL A 753 -13.13 19.88 35.34
N LEU A 754 -14.34 19.39 35.64
CA LEU A 754 -14.61 18.52 36.77
C LEU A 754 -14.24 17.05 36.50
N ALA A 755 -14.33 16.57 35.25
CA ALA A 755 -14.05 15.16 34.91
C ALA A 755 -12.65 14.67 35.35
N PRO A 756 -11.54 15.40 35.11
CA PRO A 756 -10.22 14.99 35.60
C PRO A 756 -10.14 14.94 37.14
N PHE A 757 -10.82 15.87 37.82
CA PHE A 757 -10.87 15.90 39.28
C PHE A 757 -11.65 14.71 39.84
N LEU A 758 -12.80 14.38 39.25
CA LEU A 758 -13.60 13.21 39.64
C LEU A 758 -12.86 11.90 39.39
N PHE A 759 -12.12 11.79 38.28
CA PHE A 759 -11.25 10.63 38.05
C PHE A 759 -10.12 10.54 39.09
N THR A 760 -9.55 11.69 39.47
CA THR A 760 -8.54 11.75 40.54
C THR A 760 -9.12 11.25 41.87
N LEU A 761 -10.35 11.67 42.22
CA LEU A 761 -11.07 11.20 43.40
C LEU A 761 -11.42 9.71 43.32
N TYR A 762 -11.87 9.23 42.15
CA TYR A 762 -12.20 7.83 41.91
C TYR A 762 -11.03 6.88 42.18
N THR A 763 -9.80 7.35 41.91
CA THR A 763 -8.57 6.59 42.07
C THR A 763 -7.80 6.94 43.35
N ALA A 764 -8.31 7.84 44.19
CA ALA A 764 -7.58 8.42 45.32
C ALA A 764 -7.39 7.47 46.52
N ASP A 765 -8.25 6.47 46.64
CA ASP A 765 -8.33 5.52 47.76
C ASP A 765 -7.25 4.43 47.70
N PHE A 766 -6.71 4.11 46.52
CA PHE A 766 -5.51 3.27 46.45
C PHE A 766 -4.27 4.06 46.85
N ARG A 767 -3.83 3.87 48.10
CA ARG A 767 -2.66 4.51 48.68
C ARG A 767 -1.72 3.44 49.21
N HIS A 768 -0.44 3.67 49.04
CA HIS A 768 0.59 2.82 49.60
C HIS A 768 1.74 3.70 50.09
N ASN A 769 1.99 3.63 51.39
CA ASN A 769 3.05 4.37 52.07
C ASN A 769 3.85 3.36 52.91
N ALA A 770 4.78 2.66 52.27
CA ALA A 770 5.83 1.92 52.94
C ALA A 770 7.18 2.55 52.58
N ASP A 771 8.19 2.40 53.45
CA ASP A 771 9.52 3.00 53.21
C ASP A 771 10.25 2.34 52.02
N SER A 772 9.93 1.08 51.74
CA SER A 772 10.54 0.22 50.72
C SER A 772 9.82 0.24 49.37
N CYS A 773 8.59 0.74 49.28
CA CYS A 773 7.83 0.85 48.04
C CYS A 773 7.04 2.17 47.97
N VAL A 774 7.17 2.88 46.84
CA VAL A 774 6.49 4.16 46.60
C VAL A 774 5.55 4.03 45.42
N LEU A 775 4.29 4.41 45.64
CA LEU A 775 3.31 4.58 44.57
C LEU A 775 3.23 6.06 44.17
N GLN A 776 3.51 6.37 42.91
CA GLN A 776 3.38 7.70 42.34
C GLN A 776 2.27 7.72 41.28
N LYS A 777 1.30 8.62 41.45
CA LYS A 777 0.17 8.80 40.52
C LYS A 777 0.20 10.21 39.93
N PHE A 778 -0.02 10.32 38.63
CA PHE A 778 -0.20 11.60 37.93
C PHE A 778 -1.32 11.44 36.89
N SER A 779 -2.48 12.04 37.15
CA SER A 779 -3.67 11.82 36.33
C SER A 779 -3.98 10.32 36.22
N ASP A 780 -3.90 9.75 35.02
CA ASP A 780 -4.11 8.35 34.66
C ASP A 780 -2.82 7.52 34.64
N ASP A 781 -1.65 8.17 34.70
CA ASP A 781 -0.36 7.48 34.79
C ASP A 781 -0.04 7.10 36.25
N SER A 782 0.33 5.84 36.47
CA SER A 782 0.78 5.34 37.78
C SER A 782 2.15 4.66 37.65
N ALA A 783 3.01 4.86 38.63
CA ALA A 783 4.33 4.24 38.74
C ALA A 783 4.50 3.65 40.14
N ILE A 784 4.89 2.37 40.20
CA ILE A 784 5.27 1.68 41.43
C ILE A 784 6.79 1.57 41.45
N ILE A 785 7.42 2.12 42.48
CA ILE A 785 8.88 2.17 42.65
C ILE A 785 9.23 1.33 43.88
N GLY A 786 9.93 0.21 43.67
CA GLY A 786 10.42 -0.64 44.75
C GLY A 786 11.90 -0.40 45.04
N PHE A 787 12.26 -0.23 46.31
CA PHE A 787 13.64 -0.20 46.81
C PHE A 787 14.05 -1.61 47.25
N ILE A 788 14.69 -2.33 46.34
CA ILE A 788 15.08 -3.74 46.55
C ILE A 788 16.39 -3.79 47.34
N THR A 789 16.37 -4.51 48.46
CA THR A 789 17.56 -4.78 49.31
C THR A 789 17.75 -6.29 49.43
N ASP A 790 19.01 -6.75 49.48
CA ASP A 790 19.37 -8.17 49.58
C ASP A 790 18.69 -9.10 48.54
N ASP A 791 18.48 -8.59 47.32
CA ASP A 791 17.79 -9.28 46.22
C ASP A 791 16.33 -9.70 46.57
N ASN A 792 15.69 -9.04 47.55
CA ASN A 792 14.30 -9.28 47.93
C ASN A 792 13.34 -8.26 47.30
N ASP A 793 12.53 -8.71 46.34
CA ASP A 793 11.51 -7.90 45.65
C ASP A 793 10.06 -8.26 46.03
N ALA A 794 9.87 -9.04 47.11
CA ALA A 794 8.57 -9.57 47.49
C ALA A 794 7.52 -8.48 47.74
N GLU A 795 7.92 -7.39 48.40
CA GLU A 795 7.02 -6.27 48.69
C GLU A 795 6.63 -5.49 47.44
N TYR A 796 7.59 -5.27 46.52
CA TYR A 796 7.34 -4.64 45.22
C TYR A 796 6.35 -5.46 44.38
N ARG A 797 6.52 -6.79 44.36
CA ARG A 797 5.61 -7.71 43.67
C ARG A 797 4.23 -7.75 44.33
N GLY A 798 4.19 -7.80 45.66
CA GLY A 798 2.96 -7.76 46.45
C GLY A 798 2.14 -6.51 46.11
N LEU A 799 2.75 -5.33 46.22
CA LEU A 799 2.10 -4.07 45.88
C LEU A 799 1.63 -4.01 44.42
N THR A 800 2.43 -4.55 43.50
CA THR A 800 2.04 -4.60 42.09
C THR A 800 0.79 -5.46 41.90
N GLN A 801 0.71 -6.60 42.58
CA GLN A 801 -0.47 -7.45 42.53
C GLN A 801 -1.68 -6.78 43.20
N ASP A 802 -1.50 -6.16 44.36
CA ASP A 802 -2.56 -5.41 45.05
C ASP A 802 -3.13 -4.29 44.17
N PHE A 803 -2.27 -3.59 43.43
CA PHE A 803 -2.69 -2.55 42.48
C PHE A 803 -3.49 -3.14 41.32
N VAL A 804 -3.05 -4.28 40.77
CA VAL A 804 -3.75 -4.98 39.69
C VAL A 804 -5.14 -5.43 40.13
N ASP A 805 -5.24 -5.99 41.33
CA ASP A 805 -6.49 -6.47 41.90
C ASP A 805 -7.44 -5.30 42.21
N TRP A 806 -6.90 -4.22 42.78
CA TRP A 806 -7.67 -2.99 42.98
C TRP A 806 -8.18 -2.40 41.67
N CYS A 807 -7.37 -2.34 40.61
CA CYS A 807 -7.83 -1.87 39.30
C CYS A 807 -9.01 -2.72 38.78
N GLN A 808 -8.96 -4.04 38.93
CA GLN A 808 -10.05 -4.93 38.51
C GLN A 808 -11.33 -4.67 39.31
N GLN A 809 -11.22 -4.54 40.63
CA GLN A 809 -12.35 -4.22 41.52
C GLN A 809 -12.98 -2.86 41.19
N ASN A 810 -12.19 -1.92 40.67
CA ASN A 810 -12.63 -0.57 40.33
C ASN A 810 -12.96 -0.40 38.83
N HIS A 811 -13.10 -1.51 38.09
CA HIS A 811 -13.43 -1.51 36.67
C HIS A 811 -12.44 -0.70 35.80
N LEU A 812 -11.18 -0.62 36.22
CA LEU A 812 -10.10 0.03 35.50
C LEU A 812 -9.34 -1.01 34.66
N LEU A 813 -9.35 -0.82 33.34
CA LEU A 813 -8.71 -1.74 32.40
C LEU A 813 -7.21 -1.43 32.28
N LEU A 814 -6.38 -2.33 32.80
CA LEU A 814 -4.93 -2.27 32.63
C LEU A 814 -4.52 -2.79 31.25
N LYS A 815 -3.79 -1.97 30.49
CA LYS A 815 -3.25 -2.34 29.18
C LYS A 815 -1.85 -2.93 29.36
N ALA A 816 -1.75 -4.23 29.63
CA ALA A 816 -0.48 -4.92 29.94
C ALA A 816 0.66 -4.60 28.93
N GLY A 817 0.36 -4.49 27.63
CA GLY A 817 1.38 -4.15 26.61
C GLY A 817 1.98 -2.73 26.71
N LYS A 818 1.32 -1.81 27.44
CA LYS A 818 1.82 -0.46 27.72
C LYS A 818 2.60 -0.37 29.04
N ILE A 819 2.44 -1.35 29.94
CA ILE A 819 3.17 -1.39 31.21
C ILE A 819 4.61 -1.81 30.89
N LYS A 820 5.58 -1.16 31.53
CA LYS A 820 7.01 -1.43 31.38
C LYS A 820 7.66 -1.52 32.75
N GLU A 821 8.62 -2.44 32.89
CA GLU A 821 9.46 -2.55 34.07
C GLU A 821 10.85 -1.95 33.75
N MET A 822 11.41 -1.16 34.66
CA MET A 822 12.80 -0.68 34.56
C MET A 822 13.54 -1.00 35.85
N VAL A 823 14.65 -1.72 35.73
CA VAL A 823 15.50 -2.09 36.87
C VAL A 823 16.75 -1.23 36.88
N VAL A 824 17.01 -0.56 37.99
CA VAL A 824 18.20 0.26 38.24
C VAL A 824 19.06 -0.42 39.29
N ASP A 825 20.21 -0.96 38.90
CA ASP A 825 21.13 -1.65 39.81
C ASP A 825 22.56 -1.12 39.61
N PHE A 826 23.09 -0.41 40.61
CA PHE A 826 24.45 0.15 40.62
C PHE A 826 25.46 -0.73 41.35
N ARG A 827 25.06 -1.93 41.82
CA ARG A 827 25.98 -2.84 42.52
C ARG A 827 27.04 -3.37 41.55
N ARG A 828 28.29 -3.46 42.01
CA ARG A 828 29.41 -3.97 41.18
C ARG A 828 29.38 -5.48 40.95
N ARG A 829 28.61 -6.21 41.77
CA ARG A 829 28.40 -7.66 41.66
C ARG A 829 26.89 -7.90 41.60
N HIS A 830 26.42 -8.44 40.49
CA HIS A 830 25.04 -8.89 40.35
C HIS A 830 25.00 -10.37 40.71
N THR A 831 24.38 -10.69 41.84
CA THR A 831 24.34 -12.05 42.40
C THR A 831 23.22 -12.89 41.78
N ILE A 832 22.06 -12.29 41.45
CA ILE A 832 20.87 -12.96 40.93
C ILE A 832 20.13 -12.04 39.95
N ALA A 833 19.72 -12.54 38.78
CA ALA A 833 18.82 -11.83 37.88
C ALA A 833 17.37 -12.05 38.32
N LEU A 834 16.70 -11.00 38.81
CA LEU A 834 15.30 -11.09 39.22
C LEU A 834 14.40 -11.38 38.01
N PRO A 835 13.42 -12.29 38.12
CA PRO A 835 12.49 -12.57 37.03
C PRO A 835 11.65 -11.33 36.68
N PRO A 836 11.10 -11.23 35.46
CA PRO A 836 10.18 -10.15 35.12
C PRO A 836 8.94 -10.18 36.02
N VAL A 837 8.29 -9.03 36.17
CA VAL A 837 6.98 -8.96 36.83
C VAL A 837 5.95 -9.61 35.92
N ASN A 838 5.11 -10.48 36.49
CA ASN A 838 4.00 -11.09 35.76
C ASN A 838 2.69 -10.39 36.14
N ILE A 839 1.94 -9.89 35.15
CA ILE A 839 0.62 -9.29 35.35
C ILE A 839 -0.36 -10.02 34.43
N GLN A 840 -1.42 -10.57 35.02
CA GLN A 840 -2.49 -11.27 34.28
C GLN A 840 -1.96 -12.41 33.38
N GLY A 841 -0.95 -13.16 33.85
CA GLY A 841 -0.35 -14.27 33.11
C GLY A 841 0.61 -13.86 31.99
N ARG A 842 0.99 -12.58 31.92
CA ARG A 842 1.98 -12.06 30.96
C ARG A 842 3.17 -11.45 31.66
N ASP A 843 4.37 -11.80 31.19
CA ASP A 843 5.59 -11.16 31.65
C ASP A 843 5.69 -9.74 31.08
N ILE A 844 5.88 -8.78 31.98
CA ILE A 844 6.04 -7.37 31.63
C ILE A 844 7.41 -7.15 31.01
N GLU A 845 7.44 -6.40 29.91
CA GLU A 845 8.66 -6.06 29.21
C GLU A 845 9.58 -5.20 30.10
N ARG A 846 10.81 -5.69 30.29
CA ARG A 846 11.88 -4.95 30.96
C ARG A 846 12.63 -4.07 29.98
N VAL A 847 12.71 -2.78 30.28
CA VAL A 847 13.31 -1.76 29.39
C VAL A 847 14.49 -1.05 30.05
N ASN A 848 15.47 -0.66 29.23
CA ASN A 848 16.63 0.12 29.67
C ASN A 848 16.38 1.64 29.61
N SER A 849 15.37 2.07 28.85
CA SER A 849 14.93 3.46 28.79
C SER A 849 13.44 3.54 28.54
N TYR A 850 12.78 4.50 29.18
CA TYR A 850 11.34 4.72 29.07
C TYR A 850 11.03 6.21 29.07
N LYS A 851 10.00 6.62 28.32
CA LYS A 851 9.55 8.01 28.28
C LYS A 851 8.40 8.20 29.27
N TYR A 852 8.72 8.66 30.47
CA TYR A 852 7.77 8.92 31.54
C TYR A 852 7.39 10.40 31.59
N LEU A 853 6.09 10.72 31.51
CA LEU A 853 5.57 12.09 31.53
C LEU A 853 6.32 13.05 30.60
N GLY A 854 6.62 12.58 29.38
CA GLY A 854 7.29 13.38 28.36
C GLY A 854 8.82 13.45 28.45
N VAL A 855 9.44 12.92 29.51
CA VAL A 855 10.90 12.92 29.74
C VAL A 855 11.46 11.50 29.63
N HIS A 856 12.63 11.34 29.00
CA HIS A 856 13.27 10.02 28.92
C HIS A 856 14.09 9.73 30.17
N LEU A 857 13.76 8.64 30.85
CA LEU A 857 14.54 8.03 31.93
C LEU A 857 15.29 6.82 31.37
N ASN A 858 16.44 6.49 31.95
CA ASN A 858 17.15 5.26 31.66
C ASN A 858 17.68 4.60 32.93
N ASN A 859 18.03 3.33 32.82
CA ASN A 859 18.50 2.54 33.94
C ASN A 859 19.89 2.94 34.47
N LYS A 860 20.57 3.88 33.82
CA LYS A 860 21.82 4.51 34.30
C LYS A 860 21.56 5.79 35.07
N LEU A 861 20.31 6.28 35.08
CA LEU A 861 19.90 7.57 35.61
C LEU A 861 20.72 8.75 35.07
N ASP A 862 21.20 8.62 33.83
CA ASP A 862 21.82 9.72 33.09
C ASP A 862 20.81 10.36 32.12
N TRP A 863 21.14 11.56 31.63
CA TRP A 863 20.24 12.34 30.77
C TRP A 863 20.60 12.25 29.29
N THR A 864 21.45 11.31 28.88
CA THR A 864 21.95 11.20 27.50
C THR A 864 20.81 10.99 26.50
N HIS A 865 19.93 10.03 26.79
CA HIS A 865 18.80 9.69 25.92
C HIS A 865 17.80 10.85 25.82
N ASN A 866 17.55 11.54 26.93
CA ASN A 866 16.66 12.70 26.97
C ASN A 866 17.25 13.87 26.16
N THR A 867 18.51 14.22 26.41
CA THR A 867 19.18 15.34 25.74
C THR A 867 19.36 15.08 24.24
N ASP A 868 19.62 13.84 23.82
CA ASP A 868 19.64 13.45 22.42
C ASP A 868 18.28 13.57 21.73
N ALA A 869 17.22 13.09 22.40
CA ALA A 869 15.86 13.21 21.89
C ALA A 869 15.45 14.69 21.74
N LEU A 870 15.72 15.52 22.76
CA LEU A 870 15.46 16.96 22.74
C LEU A 870 16.28 17.67 21.65
N TYR A 871 17.55 17.30 21.48
CA TYR A 871 18.40 17.86 20.43
C TYR A 871 17.87 17.56 19.02
N ARG A 872 17.52 16.29 18.73
CA ARG A 872 16.94 15.91 17.42
C ARG A 872 15.63 16.65 17.15
N LYS A 873 14.74 16.69 18.15
CA LYS A 873 13.46 17.42 18.07
C LYS A 873 13.68 18.91 17.85
N GLY A 874 14.66 19.50 18.54
CA GLY A 874 15.06 20.89 18.38
C GLY A 874 15.61 21.20 16.99
N GLN A 875 16.47 20.34 16.43
CA GLN A 875 17.02 20.52 15.07
C GLN A 875 15.93 20.45 13.99
N SER A 876 15.02 19.48 14.09
CA SER A 876 13.89 19.34 13.16
C SER A 876 13.01 20.60 13.15
N ARG A 877 12.72 21.17 14.32
CA ARG A 877 11.88 22.38 14.44
C ARG A 877 12.64 23.66 14.08
N LEU A 878 13.95 23.71 14.33
CA LEU A 878 14.82 24.80 13.89
C LEU A 878 14.89 24.91 12.36
N TYR A 879 14.81 23.78 11.63
CA TYR A 879 14.71 23.81 10.17
C TYR A 879 13.48 24.60 9.70
N LEU A 880 12.32 24.37 10.33
CA LEU A 880 11.08 25.11 10.03
C LEU A 880 11.24 26.61 10.34
N LEU A 881 11.84 26.95 11.49
CA LEU A 881 12.12 28.36 11.85
C LEU A 881 13.00 29.05 10.78
N ARG A 882 14.00 28.34 10.22
CA ARG A 882 14.84 28.85 9.13
C ARG A 882 14.08 29.02 7.82
N ARG A 883 13.19 28.08 7.48
CA ARG A 883 12.33 28.18 6.28
C ARG A 883 11.38 29.37 6.38
N LEU A 884 10.74 29.57 7.53
CA LEU A 884 9.88 30.74 7.77
C LEU A 884 10.66 32.05 7.62
N ARG A 885 11.89 32.10 8.12
CA ARG A 885 12.77 33.27 7.91
C ARG A 885 13.08 33.48 6.43
N SER A 886 13.35 32.42 5.66
CA SER A 886 13.61 32.53 4.21
C SER A 886 12.39 33.00 3.40
N PHE A 887 11.17 32.77 3.89
CA PHE A 887 9.94 33.29 3.28
C PHE A 887 9.60 34.73 3.71
N GLY A 888 10.49 35.41 4.43
CA GLY A 888 10.28 36.81 4.83
C GLY A 888 9.28 37.03 5.96
N VAL A 889 8.98 35.99 6.76
CA VAL A 889 8.07 36.12 7.92
C VAL A 889 8.64 37.13 8.93
N ARG A 890 7.76 37.99 9.47
CA ARG A 890 8.13 39.08 10.39
C ARG A 890 8.71 38.56 11.70
N GLY A 891 9.68 39.31 12.26
CA GLY A 891 10.40 38.97 13.50
C GLY A 891 9.53 38.57 14.70
N PRO A 892 8.45 39.31 15.04
CA PRO A 892 7.56 38.94 16.15
C PRO A 892 6.89 37.58 15.95
N LEU A 893 6.43 37.27 14.73
CA LEU A 893 5.83 35.98 14.42
C LEU A 893 6.85 34.83 14.47
N LEU A 894 8.09 35.09 14.03
CA LEU A 894 9.18 34.12 14.19
C LEU A 894 9.51 33.87 15.67
N ARG A 895 9.47 34.91 16.52
CA ARG A 895 9.67 34.77 17.96
C ARG A 895 8.53 33.95 18.59
N THR A 896 7.28 34.24 18.25
CA THR A 896 6.13 33.43 18.70
C THR A 896 6.24 31.99 18.24
N PHE A 897 6.69 31.73 17.00
CA PHE A 897 6.94 30.39 16.50
C PHE A 897 8.06 29.70 17.29
N TYR A 898 9.17 30.40 17.56
CA TYR A 898 10.24 29.86 18.40
C TYR A 898 9.71 29.46 19.78
N ASP A 899 9.02 30.35 20.48
CA ASP A 899 8.54 30.09 21.84
C ASP A 899 7.53 28.93 21.89
N SER A 900 6.58 28.90 20.94
CA SER A 900 5.51 27.90 20.88
C SER A 900 5.93 26.55 20.28
N VAL A 901 6.91 26.51 19.39
CA VAL A 901 7.30 25.29 18.65
C VAL A 901 8.68 24.81 19.04
N VAL A 902 9.70 25.66 19.09
CA VAL A 902 11.09 25.23 19.34
C VAL A 902 11.37 25.16 20.85
N ALA A 903 11.17 26.27 21.56
CA ALA A 903 11.46 26.40 22.98
C ALA A 903 10.57 25.48 23.83
N SER A 904 9.26 25.43 23.54
CA SER A 904 8.32 24.51 24.20
C SER A 904 8.73 23.04 24.09
N ALA A 905 9.44 22.65 23.02
CA ALA A 905 9.92 21.28 22.84
C ALA A 905 11.17 21.00 23.67
N ILE A 906 12.15 21.90 23.61
CA ILE A 906 13.49 21.69 24.17
C ILE A 906 13.48 21.95 25.67
N LEU A 907 12.67 22.90 26.14
CA LEU A 907 12.60 23.32 27.55
C LEU A 907 11.46 22.60 28.31
N TYR A 908 10.89 21.55 27.73
CA TYR A 908 9.89 20.73 28.40
C TYR A 908 10.52 19.99 29.59
N GLY A 909 9.89 20.09 30.76
CA GLY A 909 10.39 19.46 31.99
C GLY A 909 11.79 19.95 32.43
N VAL A 910 12.26 21.10 31.93
CA VAL A 910 13.66 21.57 32.12
C VAL A 910 14.09 21.60 33.58
N ALA A 911 13.19 21.93 34.51
CA ALA A 911 13.47 21.93 35.95
C ALA A 911 13.83 20.55 36.52
N CYS A 912 13.51 19.45 35.83
CA CYS A 912 13.78 18.09 36.29
C CYS A 912 15.17 17.59 35.88
N TRP A 913 15.73 18.10 34.78
CA TRP A 913 16.94 17.52 34.18
C TRP A 913 18.06 18.54 33.96
N SER A 914 17.79 19.84 33.84
CA SER A 914 18.82 20.83 33.45
C SER A 914 19.96 20.98 34.45
N SER A 915 19.69 20.73 35.74
CA SER A 915 20.69 20.75 36.81
C SER A 915 21.68 19.57 36.73
N SER A 916 21.24 18.48 36.11
CA SER A 916 21.88 17.16 36.20
C SER A 916 22.49 16.68 34.88
N ILE A 917 22.40 17.48 33.80
CA ILE A 917 23.09 17.20 32.54
C ILE A 917 24.58 17.55 32.62
N THR A 918 25.40 16.82 31.88
CA THR A 918 26.83 17.13 31.71
C THR A 918 27.03 18.44 30.94
N GLU A 919 28.21 19.04 31.08
CA GLU A 919 28.58 20.25 30.33
C GLU A 919 28.53 20.01 28.80
N ARG A 920 28.89 18.81 28.35
CA ARG A 920 28.82 18.41 26.94
C ARG A 920 27.37 18.42 26.42
N GLU A 921 26.45 17.86 27.18
CA GLU A 921 25.02 17.81 26.83
C GLU A 921 24.38 19.20 26.87
N ARG A 922 24.76 20.03 27.86
CA ARG A 922 24.34 21.43 27.92
C ARG A 922 24.77 22.20 26.67
N LYS A 923 26.06 22.15 26.32
CA LYS A 923 26.60 22.77 25.10
C LYS A 923 25.91 22.27 23.84
N LYS A 924 25.50 21.00 23.82
CA LYS A 924 24.78 20.40 22.69
C LYS A 924 23.39 21.02 22.50
N LEU A 925 22.61 21.19 23.57
CA LEU A 925 21.28 21.82 23.47
C LEU A 925 21.38 23.34 23.23
N ASP A 926 22.34 24.02 23.85
CA ASP A 926 22.56 25.45 23.65
C ASP A 926 22.96 25.78 22.20
N LYS A 927 23.55 24.85 21.44
CA LYS A 927 23.76 25.04 19.98
C LYS A 927 22.45 25.29 19.24
N VAL A 928 21.35 24.66 19.64
CA VAL A 928 20.03 24.86 19.02
C VAL A 928 19.48 26.24 19.37
N ILE A 929 19.64 26.67 20.63
CA ILE A 929 19.22 28.00 21.10
C ILE A 929 20.02 29.09 20.41
N LYS A 930 21.36 28.98 20.36
CA LYS A 930 22.23 29.95 19.67
C LYS A 930 21.91 30.07 18.19
N LYS A 931 21.64 28.96 17.50
CA LYS A 931 21.20 28.98 16.09
C LYS A 931 19.83 29.63 15.93
N SER A 932 18.90 29.38 16.85
CA SER A 932 17.59 30.05 16.85
C SER A 932 17.73 31.56 17.06
N SER A 933 18.58 31.97 18.02
CA SER A 933 18.88 33.38 18.31
C SER A 933 19.41 34.11 17.07
N SER A 934 20.33 33.48 16.32
CA SER A 934 20.83 34.02 15.04
C SER A 934 19.74 34.18 13.98
N VAL A 935 18.81 33.23 13.86
CA VAL A 935 17.69 33.32 12.89
C VAL A 935 16.68 34.39 13.27
N LEU A 936 16.45 34.60 14.57
CA LEU A 936 15.53 35.62 15.09
C LEU A 936 16.13 37.03 15.11
N GLY A 937 17.46 37.15 15.21
CA GLY A 937 18.14 38.43 15.37
C GLY A 937 18.00 39.04 16.78
N CYS A 938 17.73 38.22 17.80
CA CYS A 938 17.65 38.65 19.20
C CYS A 938 18.31 37.63 20.14
N PRO A 939 18.86 38.06 21.29
CA PRO A 939 19.44 37.15 22.27
C PRO A 939 18.36 36.25 22.89
N LEU A 940 18.73 35.01 23.20
CA LEU A 940 17.88 34.02 23.86
C LEU A 940 18.63 33.41 25.04
N ASP A 941 17.92 33.18 26.14
CA ASP A 941 18.43 32.51 27.33
C ASP A 941 18.86 31.08 27.02
N SER A 942 19.97 30.65 27.62
CA SER A 942 20.47 29.28 27.57
C SER A 942 19.54 28.29 28.29
N VAL A 943 19.72 26.99 28.03
CA VAL A 943 18.96 25.94 28.72
C VAL A 943 19.15 26.01 30.23
N TRP A 944 20.37 26.34 30.68
CA TRP A 944 20.67 26.47 32.11
C TRP A 944 19.93 27.62 32.76
N GLU A 945 20.01 28.82 32.18
CA GLU A 945 19.37 30.01 32.74
C GLU A 945 17.86 29.85 32.86
N VAL A 946 17.22 29.23 31.87
CA VAL A 946 15.78 28.94 31.94
C VAL A 946 15.49 27.85 32.99
N GLY A 947 16.33 26.82 33.05
CA GLY A 947 16.21 25.74 34.03
C GLY A 947 16.30 26.25 35.46
N ASP A 948 17.38 26.95 35.77
CA ASP A 948 17.66 27.54 37.08
C ASP A 948 16.53 28.48 37.53
N ARG A 949 16.10 29.39 36.65
CA ARG A 949 14.98 30.29 36.92
C ARG A 949 13.68 29.54 37.23
N ARG A 950 13.38 28.45 36.52
CA ARG A 950 12.16 27.65 36.74
C ARG A 950 12.25 26.80 38.01
N VAL A 951 13.44 26.30 38.36
CA VAL A 951 13.67 25.58 39.62
C VAL A 951 13.49 26.54 40.78
N LEU A 952 14.12 27.71 40.75
CA LEU A 952 13.97 28.76 41.77
C LEU A 952 12.51 29.20 41.91
N ALA A 953 11.82 29.50 40.80
CA ALA A 953 10.41 29.88 40.85
C ALA A 953 9.53 28.78 41.47
N ARG A 954 9.80 27.51 41.17
CA ARG A 954 9.09 26.38 41.77
C ARG A 954 9.38 26.26 43.27
N PHE A 955 10.65 26.41 43.66
CA PHE A 955 11.05 26.40 45.06
C PHE A 955 10.40 27.54 45.86
N THR A 956 10.41 28.78 45.35
CA THR A 956 9.73 29.92 45.96
C THR A 956 8.23 29.65 46.10
N SER A 957 7.57 29.13 45.06
CA SER A 957 6.15 28.78 45.13
C SER A 957 5.81 27.71 46.18
N MET A 958 6.74 26.79 46.47
CA MET A 958 6.58 25.78 47.52
C MET A 958 6.75 26.40 48.91
N LEU A 959 7.66 27.36 49.07
CA LEU A 959 7.85 28.11 50.32
C LEU A 959 6.69 29.04 50.66
N ASP A 960 6.02 29.59 49.65
CA ASP A 960 4.83 30.44 49.82
C ASP A 960 3.58 29.64 50.23
N HIS A 961 3.59 28.30 50.10
CA HIS A 961 2.44 27.46 50.41
C HIS A 961 2.26 27.24 51.92
N GLU A 962 1.07 27.55 52.43
CA GLU A 962 0.86 27.76 53.86
C GLU A 962 1.16 26.57 54.77
N SER A 963 0.98 25.36 54.24
CA SER A 963 1.15 24.07 54.91
C SER A 963 2.47 23.37 54.59
N HIS A 964 3.39 24.01 53.84
CA HIS A 964 4.63 23.36 53.44
C HIS A 964 5.61 23.24 54.64
N PRO A 965 6.21 22.06 54.90
CA PRO A 965 7.09 21.84 56.05
C PRO A 965 8.28 22.81 56.12
N CYS A 966 8.71 23.34 54.97
CA CYS A 966 9.81 24.30 54.87
C CYS A 966 9.39 25.78 55.03
N ARG A 967 8.11 26.09 55.29
CA ARG A 967 7.61 27.47 55.52
C ARG A 967 8.04 28.01 56.89
N THR A 968 8.47 27.16 57.83
CA THR A 968 8.99 27.62 59.12
C THR A 968 10.31 28.39 58.89
N PRO A 969 10.50 29.61 59.42
CA PRO A 969 11.70 30.44 59.18
C PRO A 969 13.04 29.87 59.69
N CYS A 970 13.08 28.64 60.20
CA CYS A 970 14.22 28.09 60.94
C CYS A 970 15.19 27.25 60.12
N LEU A 971 14.95 27.04 58.82
CA LEU A 971 15.89 26.32 57.93
C LEU A 971 16.28 27.16 56.71
N LEU A 972 16.33 28.49 56.87
CA LEU A 972 17.23 29.30 56.05
C LEU A 972 18.66 28.85 56.38
N TRP A 973 19.18 27.93 55.57
CA TRP A 973 20.61 27.74 55.41
C TRP A 973 21.21 29.13 55.25
N ARG A 974 21.99 29.58 56.23
CA ARG A 974 22.74 30.83 56.19
C ARG A 974 23.59 30.84 54.92
N ALA A 975 23.14 31.56 53.91
CA ALA A 975 23.87 31.84 52.69
C ALA A 975 24.86 33.02 52.88
N ASP A 976 25.45 33.16 54.07
CA ASP A 976 26.38 34.24 54.40
C ASP A 976 27.85 33.79 54.49
N SER A 977 28.19 32.57 54.06
CA SER A 977 29.59 32.15 54.06
C SER A 977 29.94 31.02 53.10
N VAL A 978 29.78 31.21 51.78
CA VAL A 978 30.69 30.56 50.79
C VAL A 978 30.79 31.45 49.55
N THR A 979 31.65 32.47 49.62
CA THR A 979 32.50 32.79 48.47
C THR A 979 33.70 31.86 48.55
N ASP A 980 33.69 30.80 47.74
CA ASP A 980 34.84 30.16 47.09
C ASP A 980 34.37 29.03 46.15
#